data_AF-A0A9E3U679-F1
#
_entry.id   AF-A0A9E3U679-F1
#
_cell.length_a   1.000
_cell.length_b   1.000
_cell.length_c   1.000
_cell.angle_alpha   90.00
_cell.angle_beta   90.00
_cell.angle_gamma   90.00
#
_symmetry.space_group_name_H-M   'P 1'
#
loop_
_entity.id
_entity.type
_entity.pdbx_description
1 polymer ?
#
loop_
_entity_poly.entity_id
_entity_poly.type
_entity_poly.pdbx_seq_one_letter_code
_entity_poly.pdbx_strand_id
1 'polypeptide(L)'
;MGSSVLPPSSRTGASVPPSPSGAGGAATSASSSVATTCMLLIGDRVVLRASGPPEAEYALFEIGDIELRASEPGRVREHGYQTTVEEARVRLAQLGITPAIARECAVAMHPVLSTTFARGPAVRHIARYLGPLELFQSDHYDAAAHAYRGVFIDLPQLVGNLQLEHAAATLQALYLAALLEGEPDETTVFLSTDAWTKLRKPGERTHRRPSFGAIRGLAAALADLAATAPQAAIRDQLARADVIAFIRARADAAPDDDARALYGALERAITVREMPDKGPLAEPDLWAIEMRLDGGNHEGLIEAVEALERTRGRTPGTTYLRSRASLALRLEPPKLIAERVSALALSMTSFQELGLLAAEAWLEAGDPRRAMPYARDLVDATGVDEGLLLRAQRLLARAVGAAPDQHKTYADSIPAAPLPPSQRPSAMPAPAPVSVSVPELGNPQSYPPERSKVATTRSEPPTLARPSTAPGLGVPPPLPGRSAPDRLRAGEGGPPPAGEKAARVGPLPPISPPPPSSAKMATAPPLPAPISSLPPALSRPPASPPIPSAPPPPLDLDLGHVPEAQADVAGASFTLDLPPTPAPPVTSSSPPASQDQPPRRPSRRRMTGVSLETRAPPAFDPRAEPDGSETPEQERERAERLAAASREREARRQARMSSVPPAPRVPDLDADQHARPTPLRPPRSGPPAASVRPVRPPMNTPTLDEGLGPDTEEAARTIDAEKGLHRRSSGSAAAMHGASLPPFRLEDPPPTLSKAPLLPKLAGAADELVEHLALPPGLGGERPRTDQLPQSVLEARIAFTHLARELGLDYRLKRGIELRADVSGIEAMQAVLLETFPDHTIRTSEDGDELRRHGALLSEILARRLDAEWIDISPKELGYWAMIIPPDTRVWPFGRVARLIEMGHKERDLVSYFLELQGRARGR
;
A
#
# COMPACT_ATOMS: atom_id res chain seq x y z
N MET A 1 -52.17 40.70 -34.75
CA MET A 1 -52.82 39.51 -34.15
C MET A 1 -52.12 38.27 -34.68
N GLY A 2 -51.95 37.23 -33.87
CA GLY A 2 -50.95 36.18 -34.13
C GLY A 2 -51.47 34.91 -34.82
N SER A 3 -50.53 34.04 -35.18
CA SER A 3 -50.73 32.59 -35.37
C SER A 3 -49.42 31.88 -35.08
N SER A 4 -49.50 30.65 -34.55
CA SER A 4 -48.34 29.83 -34.23
C SER A 4 -47.77 29.15 -35.47
N VAL A 5 -46.45 28.93 -35.51
CA VAL A 5 -45.77 28.09 -36.49
C VAL A 5 -44.77 27.19 -35.76
N LEU A 6 -44.86 25.88 -36.00
CA LEU A 6 -43.98 24.87 -35.40
C LEU A 6 -42.66 24.76 -36.20
N PRO A 7 -41.52 24.46 -35.55
CA PRO A 7 -40.25 24.25 -36.23
C PRO A 7 -40.16 22.86 -36.92
N PRO A 8 -39.46 22.74 -38.06
CA PRO A 8 -39.26 21.46 -38.74
C PRO A 8 -38.11 20.64 -38.12
N SER A 9 -38.20 19.31 -38.25
CA SER A 9 -37.20 18.37 -37.77
C SER A 9 -35.88 18.44 -38.57
N SER A 10 -34.74 18.33 -37.87
CA SER A 10 -33.44 18.07 -38.50
C SER A 10 -32.86 16.73 -37.99
N ARG A 11 -32.33 15.92 -38.92
CA ARG A 11 -31.65 14.66 -38.60
C ARG A 11 -30.20 14.93 -38.21
N THR A 12 -29.74 14.33 -37.12
CA THR A 12 -28.31 14.09 -36.85
C THR A 12 -28.05 12.58 -36.88
N GLY A 13 -27.17 12.13 -37.78
CA GLY A 13 -26.76 10.73 -37.88
C GLY A 13 -25.61 10.41 -36.93
N ALA A 14 -25.72 9.32 -36.17
CA ALA A 14 -24.65 8.83 -35.31
C ALA A 14 -23.59 8.09 -36.14
N SER A 15 -22.31 8.46 -35.99
CA SER A 15 -21.18 7.75 -36.59
C SER A 15 -20.78 6.54 -35.74
N VAL A 16 -20.83 5.34 -36.32
CA VAL A 16 -20.36 4.10 -35.67
C VAL A 16 -18.82 4.05 -35.71
N PRO A 17 -18.13 3.81 -34.58
CA PRO A 17 -16.67 3.59 -34.58
C PRO A 17 -16.33 2.20 -35.16
N PRO A 18 -15.25 2.04 -35.94
CA PRO A 18 -14.91 0.79 -36.59
C PRO A 18 -14.34 -0.25 -35.61
N SER A 19 -14.78 -1.50 -35.76
CA SER A 19 -14.24 -2.64 -35.00
C SER A 19 -12.80 -2.98 -35.43
N PRO A 20 -11.86 -3.24 -34.50
CA PRO A 20 -10.54 -3.71 -34.86
C PRO A 20 -10.59 -5.17 -35.36
N SER A 21 -10.02 -5.42 -36.54
CA SER A 21 -9.87 -6.76 -37.11
C SER A 21 -8.85 -7.58 -36.32
N GLY A 22 -9.19 -8.80 -35.93
CA GLY A 22 -8.36 -9.63 -35.05
C GLY A 22 -7.02 -10.05 -35.65
N ALA A 23 -5.96 -9.92 -34.84
CA ALA A 23 -4.69 -10.63 -35.03
C ALA A 23 -4.68 -11.88 -34.11
N GLY A 24 -4.32 -13.04 -34.66
CA GLY A 24 -4.38 -14.33 -33.95
C GLY A 24 -3.25 -14.51 -32.93
N GLY A 25 -3.38 -13.87 -31.76
CA GLY A 25 -2.55 -14.17 -30.60
C GLY A 25 -2.94 -15.51 -29.98
N ALA A 26 -2.08 -16.53 -30.09
CA ALA A 26 -2.29 -17.82 -29.44
C ALA A 26 -2.07 -17.68 -27.92
N ALA A 27 -3.13 -17.27 -27.20
CA ALA A 27 -3.12 -17.14 -25.76
C ALA A 27 -2.95 -18.51 -25.09
N THR A 28 -1.70 -18.85 -24.75
CA THR A 28 -1.40 -19.95 -23.83
C THR A 28 -2.02 -19.62 -22.48
N SER A 29 -3.17 -20.23 -22.18
CA SER A 29 -3.88 -20.06 -20.92
C SER A 29 -3.07 -20.66 -19.76
N ALA A 30 -2.13 -19.87 -19.23
CA ALA A 30 -1.39 -20.21 -18.04
C ALA A 30 -2.38 -20.35 -16.87
N SER A 31 -2.67 -21.59 -16.48
CA SER A 31 -3.43 -21.87 -15.27
C SER A 31 -2.68 -21.28 -14.08
N SER A 32 -3.32 -20.35 -13.35
CA SER A 32 -2.76 -19.77 -12.12
C SER A 32 -2.73 -20.83 -11.01
N SER A 33 -1.78 -21.77 -11.10
CA SER A 33 -1.43 -22.65 -9.99
C SER A 33 -1.01 -21.79 -8.81
N VAL A 34 -1.56 -22.06 -7.62
CA VAL A 34 -1.25 -21.30 -6.40
C VAL A 34 0.27 -21.25 -6.23
N ALA A 35 0.85 -20.06 -6.43
CA ALA A 35 2.29 -19.87 -6.44
C ALA A 35 2.86 -20.35 -5.11
N THR A 36 3.74 -21.34 -5.17
CA THR A 36 4.09 -22.15 -4.00
C THR A 36 5.29 -21.54 -3.30
N THR A 37 5.04 -20.47 -2.54
CA THR A 37 6.08 -19.54 -2.12
C THR A 37 6.91 -20.00 -0.94
N CYS A 38 8.24 -19.91 -1.06
CA CYS A 38 9.15 -19.85 0.07
C CYS A 38 9.20 -18.40 0.62
N MET A 39 9.59 -18.21 1.88
CA MET A 39 9.69 -16.88 2.51
C MET A 39 10.90 -16.79 3.44
N LEU A 40 11.68 -15.71 3.35
CA LEU A 40 12.70 -15.37 4.36
C LEU A 40 12.10 -14.42 5.39
N LEU A 41 12.33 -14.69 6.67
CA LEU A 41 11.98 -13.84 7.80
C LEU A 41 13.24 -13.51 8.63
N ILE A 42 13.32 -12.29 9.13
CA ILE A 42 14.35 -11.83 10.09
C ILE A 42 13.64 -11.12 11.24
N GLY A 43 13.60 -11.78 12.40
CA GLY A 43 12.56 -11.58 13.40
C GLY A 43 11.18 -11.85 12.80
N ASP A 44 10.18 -11.07 13.19
CA ASP A 44 8.80 -11.19 12.68
C ASP A 44 8.61 -10.62 11.26
N ARG A 45 9.64 -10.02 10.65
CA ARG A 45 9.52 -9.29 9.37
C ARG A 45 9.82 -10.21 8.19
N VAL A 46 8.92 -10.27 7.21
CA VAL A 46 9.16 -10.94 5.93
C VAL A 46 10.08 -10.08 5.05
N VAL A 47 11.26 -10.60 4.75
CA VAL A 47 12.33 -9.90 4.01
C VAL A 47 12.30 -10.24 2.52
N LEU A 48 11.95 -11.48 2.16
CA LEU A 48 11.82 -11.94 0.77
C LEU A 48 10.63 -12.90 0.63
N ARG A 49 9.89 -12.78 -0.48
CA ARG A 49 8.93 -13.81 -0.94
C ARG A 49 9.43 -14.44 -2.23
N ALA A 50 9.58 -15.75 -2.30
CA ALA A 50 10.20 -16.42 -3.44
C ALA A 50 9.24 -17.43 -4.09
N SER A 51 9.14 -17.46 -5.43
CA SER A 51 8.26 -18.40 -6.16
C SER A 51 8.74 -19.86 -6.16
N GLY A 52 9.91 -20.12 -5.56
CA GLY A 52 10.50 -21.42 -5.29
C GLY A 52 11.71 -21.26 -4.36
N PRO A 53 12.61 -22.26 -4.26
CA PRO A 53 13.85 -22.18 -3.49
C PRO A 53 14.72 -21.00 -3.95
N PRO A 54 14.98 -20.00 -3.09
CA PRO A 54 15.81 -18.84 -3.44
C PRO A 54 17.31 -19.20 -3.40
N GLU A 55 18.20 -18.37 -3.94
CA GLU A 55 19.62 -18.74 -4.10
C GLU A 55 20.55 -18.15 -3.05
N ALA A 56 20.61 -16.82 -2.94
CA ALA A 56 21.51 -16.11 -2.02
C ALA A 56 21.24 -16.46 -0.56
N GLU A 57 19.99 -16.70 -0.22
CA GLU A 57 19.47 -16.91 1.13
C GLU A 57 20.03 -18.20 1.78
N TYR A 58 20.37 -19.22 1.00
CA TYR A 58 21.06 -20.41 1.53
C TYR A 58 22.51 -20.12 1.97
N ALA A 59 23.05 -18.93 1.74
CA ALA A 59 24.34 -18.52 2.32
C ALA A 59 24.24 -18.19 3.82
N LEU A 60 23.04 -17.93 4.33
CA LEU A 60 22.81 -17.63 5.74
C LEU A 60 22.83 -18.90 6.61
N PHE A 61 22.56 -20.06 6.02
CA PHE A 61 22.28 -21.32 6.70
C PHE A 61 23.32 -22.40 6.43
N GLU A 62 23.39 -23.38 7.32
CA GLU A 62 24.02 -24.67 7.06
C GLU A 62 23.00 -25.81 6.87
N ILE A 63 23.49 -26.97 6.43
CA ILE A 63 22.67 -28.19 6.26
C ILE A 63 22.16 -28.73 7.62
N GLY A 64 22.80 -28.32 8.73
CA GLY A 64 22.40 -28.65 10.10
C GLY A 64 21.15 -27.88 10.58
N ASP A 65 20.98 -26.64 10.13
CA ASP A 65 19.93 -25.68 10.50
C ASP A 65 18.51 -26.08 10.06
N ILE A 66 18.36 -27.29 9.50
CA ILE A 66 17.15 -27.75 8.83
C ILE A 66 16.01 -28.06 9.82
N GLU A 67 14.96 -27.26 9.78
CA GLU A 67 13.73 -27.54 10.48
C GLU A 67 13.00 -28.72 9.83
N LEU A 68 12.89 -29.83 10.55
CA LEU A 68 12.15 -31.02 10.13
C LEU A 68 10.84 -31.15 10.92
N ARG A 69 9.70 -31.14 10.23
CA ARG A 69 8.38 -31.31 10.85
C ARG A 69 7.63 -32.50 10.23
N ALA A 70 6.89 -33.24 11.05
CA ALA A 70 6.04 -34.33 10.58
C ALA A 70 4.73 -33.75 10.02
N SER A 71 4.67 -33.52 8.70
CA SER A 71 3.48 -32.94 8.06
C SER A 71 2.30 -33.92 8.03
N GLU A 72 2.60 -35.22 7.99
CA GLU A 72 1.65 -36.33 7.97
C GLU A 72 2.25 -37.47 8.83
N PRO A 73 1.44 -38.37 9.43
CA PRO A 73 1.96 -39.51 10.19
C PRO A 73 2.94 -40.36 9.36
N GLY A 74 4.17 -40.52 9.86
CA GLY A 74 5.23 -41.26 9.17
C GLY A 74 5.92 -40.51 8.01
N ARG A 75 5.59 -39.24 7.74
CA ARG A 75 6.25 -38.41 6.72
C ARG A 75 6.82 -37.15 7.35
N VAL A 76 8.13 -37.20 7.62
CA VAL A 76 8.93 -36.03 7.96
C VAL A 76 9.23 -35.25 6.67
N ARG A 77 8.98 -33.94 6.70
CA ARG A 77 9.36 -33.00 5.63
C ARG A 77 10.23 -31.89 6.19
N GLU A 78 11.02 -31.30 5.31
CA GLU A 78 11.64 -30.00 5.56
C GLU A 78 10.54 -28.93 5.64
N HIS A 79 10.58 -28.13 6.70
CA HIS A 79 9.68 -27.00 6.93
C HIS A 79 10.38 -25.65 6.64
N GLY A 80 11.70 -25.61 6.86
CA GLY A 80 12.55 -24.46 6.59
C GLY A 80 13.96 -24.66 7.12
N TYR A 81 14.67 -23.56 7.31
CA TYR A 81 15.98 -23.48 7.95
C TYR A 81 15.99 -22.34 8.97
N GLN A 82 16.60 -22.53 10.14
CA GLN A 82 16.65 -21.52 11.21
C GLN A 82 18.07 -21.34 11.79
N THR A 83 18.49 -20.10 11.94
CA THR A 83 19.80 -19.67 12.49
C THR A 83 19.65 -18.31 13.19
N THR A 84 20.72 -17.75 13.74
CA THR A 84 20.75 -16.39 14.31
C THR A 84 21.37 -15.38 13.33
N VAL A 85 21.19 -14.08 13.61
CA VAL A 85 21.88 -13.01 12.89
C VAL A 85 23.40 -13.13 13.05
N GLU A 86 23.91 -13.51 14.22
CA GLU A 86 25.36 -13.72 14.42
C GLU A 86 25.94 -14.76 13.46
N GLU A 87 25.39 -15.98 13.46
CA GLU A 87 25.81 -17.09 12.60
C GLU A 87 25.71 -16.72 11.11
N ALA A 88 24.59 -16.11 10.70
CA ALA A 88 24.35 -15.67 9.33
C ALA A 88 25.40 -14.64 8.86
N ARG A 89 25.73 -13.64 9.68
CA ARG A 89 26.79 -12.64 9.37
C ARG A 89 28.16 -13.30 9.25
N VAL A 90 28.50 -14.23 10.14
CA VAL A 90 29.76 -14.97 10.10
C VAL A 90 29.88 -15.80 8.82
N ARG A 91 28.81 -16.47 8.38
CA ARG A 91 28.78 -17.27 7.15
C ARG A 91 28.91 -16.39 5.89
N LEU A 92 28.22 -15.25 5.84
CA LEU A 92 28.42 -14.26 4.76
C LEU A 92 29.86 -13.74 4.72
N ALA A 93 30.44 -13.38 5.87
CA ALA A 93 31.81 -12.88 5.95
C ALA A 93 32.86 -13.92 5.50
N GLN A 94 32.67 -15.20 5.82
CA GLN A 94 33.52 -16.30 5.33
C GLN A 94 33.49 -16.45 3.80
N LEU A 95 32.37 -16.09 3.16
CA LEU A 95 32.21 -16.06 1.70
C LEU A 95 32.74 -14.76 1.07
N GLY A 96 33.27 -13.82 1.87
CA GLY A 96 33.71 -12.50 1.45
C GLY A 96 32.58 -11.50 1.25
N ILE A 97 31.36 -11.82 1.66
CA ILE A 97 30.19 -10.94 1.56
C ILE A 97 30.12 -10.13 2.86
N THR A 98 30.39 -8.83 2.77
CA THR A 98 30.43 -7.94 3.95
C THR A 98 29.68 -6.64 3.70
N PRO A 99 29.18 -5.95 4.74
CA PRO A 99 28.53 -4.65 4.59
C PRO A 99 29.47 -3.57 4.03
N ALA A 100 30.79 -3.71 4.27
CA ALA A 100 31.81 -2.83 3.69
C ALA A 100 31.86 -2.95 2.15
N ILE A 101 31.82 -4.18 1.61
CA ILE A 101 31.78 -4.42 0.15
C ILE A 101 30.41 -4.03 -0.43
N ALA A 102 29.34 -4.13 0.35
CA ALA A 102 28.03 -3.60 -0.05
C ALA A 102 28.08 -2.06 -0.19
N ARG A 103 28.69 -1.35 0.77
CA ARG A 103 28.96 0.09 0.69
C ARG A 103 29.84 0.46 -0.52
N GLU A 104 30.90 -0.31 -0.79
CA GLU A 104 31.77 -0.10 -1.96
C GLU A 104 30.98 -0.23 -3.28
N CYS A 105 30.16 -1.27 -3.43
CA CYS A 105 29.31 -1.47 -4.60
C CYS A 105 28.24 -0.37 -4.75
N ALA A 106 27.67 0.11 -3.64
CA ALA A 106 26.73 1.23 -3.64
C ALA A 106 27.39 2.53 -4.12
N VAL A 107 28.60 2.84 -3.64
CA VAL A 107 29.39 3.98 -4.12
C VAL A 107 29.70 3.86 -5.62
N ALA A 108 30.06 2.66 -6.09
CA ALA A 108 30.30 2.41 -7.52
C ALA A 108 29.04 2.54 -8.41
N MET A 109 27.83 2.40 -7.85
CA MET A 109 26.57 2.66 -8.56
C MET A 109 26.22 4.14 -8.69
N HIS A 110 26.73 4.99 -7.80
CA HIS A 110 26.36 6.41 -7.76
C HIS A 110 27.21 7.28 -8.71
N PRO A 111 26.64 8.33 -9.31
CA PRO A 111 25.21 8.65 -9.40
C PRO A 111 24.52 8.00 -10.62
N VAL A 112 25.29 7.41 -11.55
CA VAL A 112 24.83 7.07 -12.90
C VAL A 112 23.90 5.87 -12.89
N LEU A 113 24.31 4.74 -12.31
CA LEU A 113 23.51 3.51 -12.36
C LEU A 113 22.27 3.63 -11.48
N SER A 114 22.38 4.19 -10.28
CA SER A 114 21.22 4.31 -9.41
C SER A 114 20.11 5.20 -10.01
N THR A 115 20.44 6.28 -10.74
CA THR A 115 19.45 7.11 -11.44
C THR A 115 18.94 6.50 -12.76
N THR A 116 19.79 5.71 -13.44
CA THR A 116 19.47 5.02 -14.69
C THR A 116 18.49 3.88 -14.47
N PHE A 117 18.75 2.99 -13.51
CA PHE A 117 17.96 1.79 -13.22
C PHE A 117 16.85 2.02 -12.16
N ALA A 118 16.62 3.27 -11.74
CA ALA A 118 15.55 3.64 -10.80
C ALA A 118 14.14 3.34 -11.35
N ARG A 119 13.36 2.53 -10.62
CA ARG A 119 11.97 2.15 -10.94
C ARG A 119 11.00 3.34 -10.78
N GLY A 120 11.05 4.29 -11.71
CA GLY A 120 10.13 5.42 -11.81
C GLY A 120 10.72 6.77 -11.35
N PRO A 121 10.02 7.89 -11.63
CA PRO A 121 10.55 9.24 -11.40
C PRO A 121 10.84 9.54 -9.93
N ALA A 122 9.96 9.10 -9.02
CA ALA A 122 10.10 9.30 -7.58
C ALA A 122 11.40 8.68 -7.04
N VAL A 123 11.71 7.44 -7.44
CA VAL A 123 12.97 6.79 -7.06
C VAL A 123 14.16 7.53 -7.66
N ARG A 124 14.10 7.95 -8.93
CA ARG A 124 15.22 8.67 -9.59
C ARG A 124 15.63 9.94 -8.85
N HIS A 125 14.69 10.66 -8.23
CA HIS A 125 14.98 11.86 -7.44
C HIS A 125 15.81 11.59 -6.17
N ILE A 126 15.60 10.44 -5.51
CA ILE A 126 16.34 10.04 -4.30
C ILE A 126 17.46 9.02 -4.53
N ALA A 127 17.59 8.47 -5.74
CA ALA A 127 18.53 7.38 -6.05
C ALA A 127 20.01 7.68 -5.77
N ARG A 128 20.39 8.95 -5.55
CA ARG A 128 21.72 9.41 -5.13
C ARG A 128 21.95 9.42 -3.60
N TYR A 129 20.93 9.06 -2.82
CA TYR A 129 20.92 9.04 -1.36
C TYR A 129 20.52 7.66 -0.79
N LEU A 130 20.21 6.69 -1.66
CA LEU A 130 19.87 5.31 -1.26
C LEU A 130 21.15 4.59 -0.84
N GLY A 131 21.14 3.95 0.34
CA GLY A 131 22.25 3.14 0.81
C GLY A 131 22.31 1.77 0.10
N PRO A 132 23.31 0.92 0.42
CA PRO A 132 23.33 -0.46 -0.05
C PRO A 132 22.08 -1.24 0.35
N LEU A 133 21.50 -0.89 1.50
CA LEU A 133 20.28 -1.50 2.03
C LEU A 133 19.07 -1.26 1.12
N GLU A 134 18.95 -0.10 0.46
CA GLU A 134 17.83 0.21 -0.43
C GLU A 134 18.15 -0.10 -1.90
N LEU A 135 19.39 0.15 -2.35
CA LEU A 135 19.80 -0.09 -3.74
C LEU A 135 19.71 -1.57 -4.14
N PHE A 136 20.07 -2.47 -3.22
CA PHE A 136 20.13 -3.91 -3.47
C PHE A 136 18.90 -4.68 -2.98
N GLN A 137 17.95 -4.01 -2.31
CA GLN A 137 16.76 -4.67 -1.77
C GLN A 137 15.88 -5.25 -2.87
N SER A 138 15.52 -6.53 -2.70
CA SER A 138 14.43 -7.17 -3.44
C SER A 138 13.21 -7.44 -2.56
N ASP A 139 12.02 -7.49 -3.19
CA ASP A 139 10.76 -7.96 -2.58
C ASP A 139 10.45 -9.41 -2.98
N HIS A 140 10.79 -9.77 -4.22
CA HIS A 140 10.45 -11.05 -4.84
C HIS A 140 11.64 -11.75 -5.49
N TYR A 141 11.66 -13.08 -5.43
CA TYR A 141 12.56 -13.92 -6.23
C TYR A 141 11.78 -14.82 -7.19
N ASP A 142 12.03 -14.66 -8.49
CA ASP A 142 11.53 -15.55 -9.54
C ASP A 142 12.50 -16.73 -9.73
N ALA A 143 12.09 -17.90 -9.25
CA ALA A 143 12.86 -19.15 -9.34
C ALA A 143 12.84 -19.82 -10.72
N ALA A 144 12.09 -19.29 -11.70
CA ALA A 144 12.14 -19.72 -13.10
C ALA A 144 13.06 -18.80 -13.95
N ALA A 145 13.08 -17.50 -13.63
CA ALA A 145 14.00 -16.54 -14.25
C ALA A 145 15.37 -16.45 -13.57
N HIS A 146 15.54 -17.05 -12.37
CA HIS A 146 16.70 -16.89 -11.49
C HIS A 146 17.00 -15.41 -11.18
N ALA A 147 15.94 -14.63 -10.94
CA ALA A 147 16.01 -13.17 -10.86
C ALA A 147 15.34 -12.62 -9.60
N TYR A 148 16.03 -11.70 -8.93
CA TYR A 148 15.48 -10.93 -7.81
C TYR A 148 14.87 -9.63 -8.36
N ARG A 149 13.60 -9.35 -8.02
CA ARG A 149 12.92 -8.10 -8.35
C ARG A 149 13.31 -7.05 -7.31
N GLY A 150 14.07 -6.04 -7.71
CA GLY A 150 14.47 -4.96 -6.81
C GLY A 150 13.31 -4.01 -6.50
N VAL A 151 13.23 -3.51 -5.27
CA VAL A 151 12.19 -2.55 -4.84
C VAL A 151 12.42 -1.21 -5.54
N PHE A 152 13.58 -0.59 -5.33
CA PHE A 152 13.90 0.71 -5.90
C PHE A 152 14.54 0.61 -7.30
N ILE A 153 15.36 -0.42 -7.53
CA ILE A 153 16.19 -0.57 -8.74
C ILE A 153 15.67 -1.76 -9.56
N ASP A 154 15.69 -1.64 -10.90
CA ASP A 154 15.44 -2.78 -11.81
C ASP A 154 16.67 -3.71 -11.80
N LEU A 155 16.81 -4.49 -10.72
CA LEU A 155 17.90 -5.45 -10.52
C LEU A 155 18.00 -6.49 -11.67
N PRO A 156 16.91 -7.03 -12.25
CA PRO A 156 17.01 -7.91 -13.41
C PRO A 156 17.68 -7.23 -14.62
N GLN A 157 17.34 -5.96 -14.90
CA GLN A 157 17.96 -5.21 -15.99
C GLN A 157 19.41 -4.80 -15.68
N LEU A 158 19.73 -4.48 -14.42
CA LEU A 158 21.10 -4.21 -13.97
C LEU A 158 21.99 -5.46 -14.13
N VAL A 159 21.52 -6.62 -13.69
CA VAL A 159 22.20 -7.91 -13.83
C VAL A 159 22.44 -8.26 -15.30
N GLY A 160 21.43 -8.07 -16.17
CA GLY A 160 21.55 -8.31 -17.61
C GLY A 160 22.62 -7.44 -18.27
N ASN A 161 22.81 -6.21 -17.79
CA ASN A 161 23.82 -5.30 -18.32
C ASN A 161 25.21 -5.51 -17.70
N LEU A 162 25.31 -6.06 -16.49
CA LEU A 162 26.58 -6.43 -15.83
C LEU A 162 27.29 -7.63 -16.47
N GLN A 163 26.54 -8.56 -17.08
CA GLN A 163 27.05 -9.77 -17.74
C GLN A 163 27.92 -10.71 -16.85
N LEU A 164 27.85 -10.55 -15.52
CA LEU A 164 28.57 -11.39 -14.55
C LEU A 164 27.71 -12.60 -14.11
N GLU A 165 28.32 -13.78 -14.10
CA GLU A 165 27.69 -15.01 -13.58
C GLU A 165 27.31 -14.85 -12.08
N HIS A 166 26.10 -15.28 -11.72
CA HIS A 166 25.53 -15.15 -10.37
C HIS A 166 25.46 -13.71 -9.80
N ALA A 167 25.50 -12.67 -10.64
CA ALA A 167 25.37 -11.28 -10.18
C ALA A 167 24.08 -11.03 -9.38
N ALA A 168 22.94 -11.62 -9.79
CA ALA A 168 21.66 -11.47 -9.09
C ALA A 168 21.74 -11.95 -7.63
N ALA A 169 22.23 -13.18 -7.41
CA ALA A 169 22.45 -13.72 -6.07
C ALA A 169 23.53 -12.95 -5.29
N THR A 170 24.57 -12.45 -5.97
CA THR A 170 25.64 -11.66 -5.31
C THR A 170 25.14 -10.31 -4.82
N LEU A 171 24.34 -9.59 -5.62
CA LEU A 171 23.70 -8.33 -5.22
C LEU A 171 22.72 -8.55 -4.05
N GLN A 172 21.90 -9.60 -4.11
CA GLN A 172 21.01 -9.97 -3.00
C GLN A 172 21.80 -10.32 -1.72
N ALA A 173 22.93 -11.02 -1.83
CA ALA A 173 23.74 -11.33 -0.66
C ALA A 173 24.38 -10.08 -0.03
N LEU A 174 24.72 -9.06 -0.82
CA LEU A 174 25.15 -7.75 -0.32
C LEU A 174 24.00 -6.98 0.37
N TYR A 175 22.76 -7.09 -0.13
CA TYR A 175 21.58 -6.61 0.59
C TYR A 175 21.41 -7.31 1.94
N LEU A 176 21.49 -8.65 1.98
CA LEU A 176 21.36 -9.42 3.21
C LEU A 176 22.47 -9.06 4.23
N ALA A 177 23.72 -8.87 3.78
CA ALA A 177 24.79 -8.41 4.67
C ALA A 177 24.52 -7.01 5.24
N ALA A 178 24.10 -6.05 4.40
CA ALA A 178 23.77 -4.70 4.84
C ALA A 178 22.54 -4.65 5.76
N LEU A 179 21.57 -5.53 5.56
CA LEU A 179 20.40 -5.67 6.44
C LEU A 179 20.80 -6.24 7.81
N LEU A 180 21.58 -7.33 7.83
CA LEU A 180 22.00 -7.99 9.07
C LEU A 180 22.96 -7.15 9.94
N GLU A 181 23.63 -6.14 9.37
CA GLU A 181 24.50 -5.21 10.12
C GLU A 181 23.73 -4.37 11.14
N GLY A 182 22.45 -4.06 10.88
CA GLY A 182 21.59 -3.28 11.76
C GLY A 182 20.76 -4.10 12.76
N GLU A 183 20.91 -5.42 12.79
CA GLU A 183 20.05 -6.33 13.55
C GLU A 183 20.75 -6.91 14.79
N PRO A 184 20.03 -7.09 15.92
CA PRO A 184 20.57 -7.76 17.09
C PRO A 184 21.02 -9.20 16.79
N ASP A 185 22.18 -9.59 17.32
CA ASP A 185 22.87 -10.86 17.11
C ASP A 185 21.98 -12.10 17.35
N GLU A 186 21.14 -12.04 18.40
CA GLU A 186 20.20 -13.08 18.83
C GLU A 186 18.90 -13.14 17.99
N THR A 187 18.69 -12.20 17.05
CA THR A 187 17.49 -12.18 16.21
C THR A 187 17.45 -13.44 15.33
N THR A 188 16.28 -14.07 15.24
CA THR A 188 16.08 -15.27 14.44
C THR A 188 16.07 -14.94 12.95
N VAL A 189 16.78 -15.76 12.17
CA VAL A 189 16.73 -15.77 10.70
C VAL A 189 16.09 -17.09 10.30
N PHE A 190 14.96 -17.04 9.58
CA PHE A 190 14.18 -18.23 9.22
C PHE A 190 13.78 -18.23 7.74
N LEU A 191 14.19 -19.25 7.00
CA LEU A 191 13.79 -19.48 5.61
C LEU A 191 12.72 -20.59 5.56
N SER A 192 11.46 -20.20 5.44
CA SER A 192 10.34 -21.14 5.29
C SER A 192 10.29 -21.73 3.88
N THR A 193 10.27 -23.05 3.79
CA THR A 193 10.20 -23.83 2.53
C THR A 193 9.01 -24.80 2.50
N ASP A 194 8.30 -24.93 3.62
CA ASP A 194 7.14 -25.79 3.87
C ASP A 194 6.09 -25.86 2.75
N ALA A 195 5.76 -24.72 2.15
CA ALA A 195 4.83 -24.68 1.02
C ALA A 195 5.36 -25.48 -0.18
N TRP A 196 6.63 -25.26 -0.54
CA TRP A 196 7.29 -25.92 -1.67
C TRP A 196 7.54 -27.39 -1.40
N THR A 197 8.03 -27.75 -0.21
CA THR A 197 8.37 -29.12 0.16
C THR A 197 7.15 -30.04 0.28
N LYS A 198 5.94 -29.48 0.52
CA LYS A 198 4.67 -30.23 0.45
C LYS A 198 4.36 -30.80 -0.94
N LEU A 199 4.71 -30.08 -2.00
CA LEU A 199 4.55 -30.56 -3.40
C LEU A 199 5.66 -31.53 -3.85
N ARG A 200 6.72 -31.67 -3.05
CA ARG A 200 7.89 -32.53 -3.33
C ARG A 200 7.79 -33.90 -2.67
N LYS A 201 8.74 -34.78 -2.98
CA LYS A 201 8.82 -36.09 -2.33
C LYS A 201 9.26 -35.92 -0.87
N PRO A 202 8.71 -36.68 0.10
CA PRO A 202 9.25 -36.71 1.47
C PRO A 202 10.76 -37.03 1.44
N GLY A 203 11.56 -36.23 2.14
CA GLY A 203 13.02 -36.31 2.13
C GLY A 203 13.74 -35.57 1.00
N GLU A 204 13.04 -35.00 0.00
CA GLU A 204 13.61 -34.07 -0.99
C GLU A 204 13.92 -32.74 -0.29
N ARG A 205 15.21 -32.42 -0.14
CA ARG A 205 15.68 -31.18 0.51
C ARG A 205 15.85 -30.04 -0.50
N THR A 206 15.64 -28.81 -0.07
CA THR A 206 15.76 -27.62 -0.95
C THR A 206 17.14 -26.96 -0.92
N HIS A 207 17.87 -27.04 0.20
CA HIS A 207 19.17 -26.37 0.37
C HIS A 207 20.17 -26.67 -0.76
N ARG A 208 20.66 -25.58 -1.37
CA ARG A 208 21.76 -25.57 -2.33
C ARG A 208 22.89 -24.72 -1.77
N ARG A 209 24.15 -25.08 -2.04
CA ARG A 209 25.27 -24.20 -1.70
C ARG A 209 25.37 -23.11 -2.78
N PRO A 210 25.17 -21.81 -2.47
CA PRO A 210 25.28 -20.76 -3.46
C PRO A 210 26.73 -20.48 -3.89
N SER A 211 26.88 -19.78 -5.01
CA SER A 211 28.15 -19.52 -5.68
C SER A 211 28.29 -18.05 -6.05
N PHE A 212 29.17 -17.33 -5.33
CA PHE A 212 29.33 -15.87 -5.44
C PHE A 212 30.58 -15.46 -6.22
N GLY A 213 30.82 -16.11 -7.38
CA GLY A 213 32.04 -15.90 -8.18
C GLY A 213 32.28 -14.44 -8.60
N ALA A 214 31.20 -13.68 -8.80
CA ALA A 214 31.24 -12.28 -9.19
C ALA A 214 31.84 -11.31 -8.15
N ILE A 215 31.86 -11.66 -6.86
CA ILE A 215 32.02 -10.66 -5.79
C ILE A 215 33.31 -9.82 -5.87
N ARG A 216 34.43 -10.43 -6.28
CA ARG A 216 35.73 -9.73 -6.43
C ARG A 216 35.80 -8.81 -7.65
N GLY A 217 34.88 -8.95 -8.61
CA GLY A 217 34.80 -8.11 -9.81
C GLY A 217 33.60 -7.17 -9.82
N LEU A 218 32.65 -7.32 -8.90
CA LEU A 218 31.36 -6.63 -8.96
C LEU A 218 31.49 -5.10 -8.85
N ALA A 219 32.28 -4.59 -7.90
CA ALA A 219 32.51 -3.15 -7.76
C ALA A 219 33.17 -2.53 -9.01
N ALA A 220 34.14 -3.24 -9.61
CA ALA A 220 34.78 -2.81 -10.85
C ALA A 220 33.81 -2.85 -12.04
N ALA A 221 33.03 -3.92 -12.20
CA ALA A 221 32.03 -4.03 -13.28
C ALA A 221 30.89 -3.01 -13.13
N LEU A 222 30.52 -2.62 -11.91
CA LEU A 222 29.60 -1.51 -11.66
C LEU A 222 30.22 -0.16 -12.07
N ALA A 223 31.49 0.08 -11.76
CA ALA A 223 32.19 1.30 -12.18
C ALA A 223 32.38 1.37 -13.71
N ASP A 224 32.76 0.27 -14.36
CA ASP A 224 32.85 0.16 -15.83
C ASP A 224 31.49 0.39 -16.49
N LEU A 225 30.43 -0.25 -15.97
CA LEU A 225 29.06 -0.05 -16.46
C LEU A 225 28.62 1.41 -16.26
N ALA A 226 28.93 2.04 -15.12
CA ALA A 226 28.65 3.46 -14.88
C ALA A 226 29.36 4.36 -15.91
N ALA A 227 30.61 4.05 -16.27
CA ALA A 227 31.35 4.78 -17.30
C ALA A 227 30.76 4.62 -18.72
N THR A 228 30.06 3.52 -19.02
CA THR A 228 29.35 3.35 -20.31
C THR A 228 28.00 4.09 -20.42
N ALA A 229 27.44 4.58 -19.29
CA ALA A 229 26.15 5.26 -19.23
C ALA A 229 25.01 4.54 -20.00
N PRO A 230 24.67 3.28 -19.61
CA PRO A 230 23.71 2.45 -20.33
C PRO A 230 22.30 3.03 -20.37
N GLN A 231 21.52 2.68 -21.39
CA GLN A 231 20.09 3.02 -21.44
C GLN A 231 19.24 1.88 -20.90
N ALA A 232 18.64 2.08 -19.72
CA ALA A 232 17.73 1.14 -19.07
C ALA A 232 16.29 1.33 -19.58
N ALA A 233 15.73 0.30 -20.21
CA ALA A 233 14.34 0.24 -20.65
C ALA A 233 13.47 -0.41 -19.55
N ILE A 234 13.27 0.31 -18.45
CA ILE A 234 12.55 -0.16 -17.27
C ILE A 234 11.06 -0.34 -17.59
N ARG A 235 10.52 -1.53 -17.32
CA ARG A 235 9.12 -1.88 -17.61
C ARG A 235 8.18 -1.69 -16.41
N ASP A 236 8.73 -1.78 -15.20
CA ASP A 236 7.99 -1.89 -13.94
C ASP A 236 8.34 -0.69 -13.05
N GLN A 237 7.50 0.35 -13.08
CA GLN A 237 7.70 1.59 -12.34
C GLN A 237 7.03 1.50 -10.96
N LEU A 238 7.76 1.84 -9.90
CA LEU A 238 7.23 1.91 -8.55
C LEU A 238 6.50 3.25 -8.37
N ALA A 239 5.27 3.19 -7.85
CA ALA A 239 4.44 4.37 -7.66
C ALA A 239 5.02 5.28 -6.56
N ARG A 240 4.93 6.61 -6.71
CA ARG A 240 5.40 7.60 -5.71
C ARG A 240 4.75 7.37 -4.34
N ALA A 241 3.52 6.87 -4.34
CA ALA A 241 2.76 6.40 -3.19
C ALA A 241 3.51 5.31 -2.42
N ASP A 242 3.94 4.26 -3.13
CA ASP A 242 4.64 3.12 -2.56
C ASP A 242 6.04 3.52 -2.08
N VAL A 243 6.74 4.37 -2.83
CA VAL A 243 8.04 4.94 -2.42
C VAL A 243 7.91 5.72 -1.11
N ILE A 244 6.88 6.58 -0.98
CA ILE A 244 6.62 7.35 0.26
C ILE A 244 6.21 6.42 1.41
N ALA A 245 5.33 5.44 1.16
CA ALA A 245 4.90 4.48 2.18
C ALA A 245 6.08 3.64 2.69
N PHE A 246 6.97 3.21 1.80
CA PHE A 246 8.18 2.48 2.14
C PHE A 246 9.15 3.32 2.98
N ILE A 247 9.41 4.57 2.59
CA ILE A 247 10.32 5.47 3.31
C ILE A 247 9.80 5.80 4.71
N ARG A 248 8.47 5.91 4.87
CA ARG A 248 7.83 6.03 6.18
C ARG A 248 8.02 4.78 7.02
N ALA A 249 7.74 3.60 6.48
CA ALA A 249 7.96 2.34 7.19
C ALA A 249 9.45 2.14 7.59
N ARG A 250 10.39 2.65 6.79
CA ARG A 250 11.82 2.71 7.16
C ARG A 250 12.13 3.76 8.24
N ALA A 251 11.50 4.94 8.21
CA ALA A 251 11.63 5.94 9.26
C ALA A 251 11.07 5.43 10.61
N ASP A 252 9.88 4.84 10.59
CA ASP A 252 9.21 4.30 11.78
C ASP A 252 9.99 3.12 12.39
N ALA A 253 10.77 2.40 11.59
CA ALA A 253 11.61 1.27 12.01
C ALA A 253 13.10 1.62 12.21
N ALA A 254 13.52 2.87 11.99
CA ALA A 254 14.92 3.27 12.10
C ALA A 254 15.32 3.49 13.57
N PRO A 255 16.40 2.85 14.06
CA PRO A 255 16.75 2.89 15.49
C PRO A 255 17.25 4.26 15.92
N ASP A 256 18.02 4.94 15.06
CA ASP A 256 18.72 6.19 15.35
C ASP A 256 18.00 7.44 14.80
N ASP A 257 18.28 8.58 15.43
CA ASP A 257 17.67 9.87 15.10
C ASP A 257 18.13 10.40 13.73
N ASP A 258 19.37 10.09 13.32
CA ASP A 258 19.96 10.56 12.07
C ASP A 258 19.37 9.84 10.84
N ALA A 259 19.18 8.52 10.90
CA ALA A 259 18.44 7.77 9.89
C ALA A 259 16.98 8.24 9.81
N ARG A 260 16.33 8.54 10.95
CA ARG A 260 14.97 9.13 10.96
C ARG A 260 14.94 10.52 10.32
N ALA A 261 15.96 11.35 10.56
CA ALA A 261 16.12 12.65 9.90
C ALA A 261 16.38 12.50 8.38
N LEU A 262 17.18 11.51 7.97
CA LEU A 262 17.47 11.16 6.58
C LEU A 262 16.21 10.70 5.85
N TYR A 263 15.49 9.69 6.34
CA TYR A 263 14.25 9.23 5.72
C TYR A 263 13.20 10.34 5.65
N GLY A 264 13.10 11.19 6.69
CA GLY A 264 12.29 12.40 6.65
C GLY A 264 12.72 13.40 5.56
N ALA A 265 14.03 13.50 5.27
CA ALA A 265 14.54 14.30 4.15
C ALA A 265 14.26 13.66 2.79
N LEU A 266 14.29 12.33 2.68
CA LEU A 266 13.92 11.59 1.46
C LEU A 266 12.41 11.70 1.17
N GLU A 267 11.53 11.59 2.18
CA GLU A 267 10.09 11.85 1.98
C GLU A 267 9.88 13.30 1.52
N ARG A 268 10.54 14.29 2.13
CA ARG A 268 10.46 15.69 1.67
C ARG A 268 10.92 15.83 0.22
N ALA A 269 12.03 15.20 -0.16
CA ALA A 269 12.58 15.24 -1.52
C ALA A 269 11.66 14.59 -2.58
N ILE A 270 10.87 13.56 -2.24
CA ILE A 270 9.87 12.95 -3.13
C ILE A 270 8.52 13.70 -3.08
N THR A 271 8.23 14.38 -1.97
CA THR A 271 7.03 15.21 -1.83
C THR A 271 7.13 16.51 -2.63
N VAL A 272 8.34 16.92 -3.06
CA VAL A 272 8.53 17.88 -4.17
C VAL A 272 7.73 17.41 -5.38
N ARG A 273 6.75 18.22 -5.80
CA ARG A 273 5.96 18.00 -7.02
C ARG A 273 6.78 18.47 -8.23
N GLU A 274 6.55 17.89 -9.40
CA GLU A 274 7.11 18.43 -10.65
C GLU A 274 6.24 19.62 -11.11
N MET A 275 6.84 20.59 -11.82
CA MET A 275 6.09 21.73 -12.34
C MET A 275 5.11 21.25 -13.41
N PRO A 276 3.79 21.56 -13.31
CA PRO A 276 2.82 21.02 -14.24
C PRO A 276 2.99 21.65 -15.63
N ASP A 277 3.00 20.82 -16.69
CA ASP A 277 3.11 21.28 -18.10
C ASP A 277 2.04 22.29 -18.52
N LYS A 278 0.90 22.33 -17.81
CA LYS A 278 -0.33 23.04 -18.20
C LYS A 278 -1.08 23.56 -16.98
N GLY A 279 -1.88 24.60 -17.19
CA GLY A 279 -2.75 25.18 -16.18
C GLY A 279 -2.12 26.35 -15.41
N PRO A 280 -2.84 26.92 -14.41
CA PRO A 280 -2.46 28.18 -13.79
C PRO A 280 -1.18 28.17 -12.91
N LEU A 281 -0.53 27.01 -12.72
CA LEU A 281 0.75 26.86 -12.04
C LEU A 281 1.91 26.47 -12.96
N ALA A 282 1.69 26.40 -14.28
CA ALA A 282 2.73 26.14 -15.28
C ALA A 282 3.68 27.35 -15.52
N GLU A 283 3.41 28.50 -14.90
CA GLU A 283 4.29 29.67 -14.96
C GLU A 283 5.36 29.59 -13.86
N PRO A 284 6.68 29.65 -14.18
CA PRO A 284 7.75 29.41 -13.22
C PRO A 284 7.72 30.30 -11.96
N ASP A 285 7.25 31.54 -12.05
CA ASP A 285 7.16 32.43 -10.89
C ASP A 285 6.06 32.00 -9.91
N LEU A 286 4.92 31.52 -10.43
CA LEU A 286 3.82 30.96 -9.64
C LEU A 286 4.25 29.60 -9.04
N TRP A 287 5.00 28.81 -9.82
CA TRP A 287 5.60 27.56 -9.35
C TRP A 287 6.61 27.76 -8.21
N ALA A 288 7.46 28.79 -8.30
CA ALA A 288 8.41 29.11 -7.25
C ALA A 288 7.72 29.50 -5.93
N ILE A 289 6.57 30.17 -5.98
CA ILE A 289 5.76 30.49 -4.80
C ILE A 289 5.06 29.24 -4.24
N GLU A 290 4.51 28.39 -5.10
CA GLU A 290 3.94 27.08 -4.72
C GLU A 290 4.97 26.20 -4.00
N MET A 291 6.18 26.08 -4.54
CA MET A 291 7.27 25.30 -3.94
C MET A 291 7.72 25.88 -2.59
N ARG A 292 7.65 27.19 -2.39
CA ARG A 292 7.93 27.81 -1.08
C ARG A 292 6.82 27.56 -0.07
N LEU A 293 5.55 27.57 -0.49
CA LEU A 293 4.40 27.16 0.33
C LEU A 293 4.53 25.69 0.77
N ASP A 294 4.84 24.78 -0.16
CA ASP A 294 5.07 23.37 0.13
C ASP A 294 6.30 23.10 1.01
N GLY A 295 7.33 23.96 0.92
CA GLY A 295 8.51 23.93 1.79
C GLY A 295 8.33 24.60 3.16
N GLY A 296 7.14 25.12 3.51
CA GLY A 296 6.90 25.84 4.77
C GLY A 296 7.58 27.22 4.87
N ASN A 297 8.13 27.74 3.77
CA ASN A 297 8.83 29.02 3.73
C ASN A 297 7.82 30.14 3.46
N HIS A 298 7.27 30.71 4.54
CA HIS A 298 6.16 31.67 4.46
C HIS A 298 6.55 33.15 4.39
N GLU A 299 7.84 33.48 4.54
CA GLU A 299 8.34 34.86 4.63
C GLU A 299 8.14 35.64 3.31
N GLY A 300 7.45 36.78 3.33
CA GLY A 300 7.27 37.61 2.13
C GLY A 300 6.42 36.98 1.01
N LEU A 301 5.66 35.90 1.27
CA LEU A 301 4.85 35.23 0.24
C LEU A 301 3.71 36.10 -0.29
N ILE A 302 3.03 36.85 0.59
CA ILE A 302 1.88 37.68 0.21
C ILE A 302 2.36 38.81 -0.69
N GLU A 303 3.49 39.42 -0.35
CA GLU A 303 4.18 40.48 -1.06
C GLU A 303 4.65 40.02 -2.45
N ALA A 304 5.11 38.77 -2.56
CA ALA A 304 5.48 38.14 -3.83
C ALA A 304 4.25 37.88 -4.72
N VAL A 305 3.17 37.31 -4.17
CA VAL A 305 1.91 37.12 -4.92
C VAL A 305 1.33 38.46 -5.35
N GLU A 306 1.37 39.49 -4.50
CA GLU A 306 0.97 40.84 -4.88
C GLU A 306 1.88 41.50 -5.92
N ALA A 307 3.18 41.21 -5.95
CA ALA A 307 4.07 41.71 -6.99
C ALA A 307 3.71 41.11 -8.36
N LEU A 308 3.33 39.83 -8.40
CA LEU A 308 2.77 39.21 -9.60
C LEU A 308 1.39 39.78 -9.96
N GLU A 309 0.49 40.01 -8.99
CA GLU A 309 -0.80 40.66 -9.28
C GLU A 309 -0.67 42.11 -9.76
N ARG A 310 0.31 42.87 -9.25
CA ARG A 310 0.61 44.24 -9.69
C ARG A 310 1.20 44.31 -11.10
N THR A 311 1.80 43.23 -11.60
CA THR A 311 2.46 43.18 -12.92
C THR A 311 1.67 42.44 -13.99
N ARG A 312 0.95 41.36 -13.63
CA ARG A 312 0.18 40.50 -14.54
C ARG A 312 -1.34 40.59 -14.34
N GLY A 313 -1.81 41.30 -13.31
CA GLY A 313 -3.20 41.28 -12.88
C GLY A 313 -3.54 40.03 -12.06
N ARG A 314 -4.80 39.92 -11.60
CA ARG A 314 -5.26 38.74 -10.87
C ARG A 314 -5.51 37.58 -11.82
N THR A 315 -4.85 36.45 -11.58
CA THR A 315 -5.07 35.19 -12.31
C THR A 315 -5.67 34.14 -11.37
N PRO A 316 -6.20 33.02 -11.90
CA PRO A 316 -6.57 31.89 -11.06
C PRO A 316 -5.39 31.35 -10.24
N GLY A 317 -4.17 31.41 -10.78
CA GLY A 317 -2.94 31.02 -10.10
C GLY A 317 -2.59 31.95 -8.92
N THR A 318 -2.60 33.27 -9.10
CA THR A 318 -2.37 34.20 -7.97
C THR A 318 -3.46 34.11 -6.92
N THR A 319 -4.72 33.88 -7.34
CA THR A 319 -5.87 33.75 -6.45
C THR A 319 -5.82 32.45 -5.64
N TYR A 320 -5.36 31.35 -6.25
CA TYR A 320 -5.03 30.09 -5.58
C TYR A 320 -3.90 30.31 -4.56
N LEU A 321 -2.76 30.85 -4.98
CA LEU A 321 -1.58 31.03 -4.12
C LEU A 321 -1.85 31.97 -2.94
N ARG A 322 -2.58 33.10 -3.14
CA ARG A 322 -3.02 33.92 -2.00
C ARG A 322 -3.93 33.12 -1.08
N SER A 323 -4.92 32.40 -1.61
CA SER A 323 -5.85 31.63 -0.78
C SER A 323 -5.14 30.52 0.03
N ARG A 324 -4.13 29.87 -0.56
CA ARG A 324 -3.27 28.88 0.11
C ARG A 324 -2.38 29.52 1.18
N ALA A 325 -1.76 30.66 0.88
CA ALA A 325 -0.96 31.41 1.85
C ALA A 325 -1.80 31.96 3.02
N SER A 326 -2.99 32.52 2.74
CA SER A 326 -3.94 32.97 3.77
C SER A 326 -4.41 31.84 4.68
N LEU A 327 -4.52 30.60 4.16
CA LEU A 327 -4.88 29.43 4.96
C LEU A 327 -3.72 28.99 5.87
N ALA A 328 -2.52 28.81 5.29
CA ALA A 328 -1.33 28.39 6.03
C ALA A 328 -0.92 29.40 7.12
N LEU A 329 -1.00 30.70 6.83
CA LEU A 329 -0.71 31.79 7.78
C LEU A 329 -1.93 32.18 8.65
N ARG A 330 -3.08 31.50 8.50
CA ARG A 330 -4.35 31.79 9.21
C ARG A 330 -4.79 33.27 9.13
N LEU A 331 -4.48 33.96 8.03
CA LEU A 331 -4.78 35.39 7.81
C LEU A 331 -6.27 35.65 7.51
N GLU A 332 -6.97 34.66 6.97
CA GLU A 332 -8.41 34.71 6.70
C GLU A 332 -9.11 33.51 7.37
N PRO A 333 -10.37 33.66 7.84
CA PRO A 333 -11.14 32.54 8.36
C PRO A 333 -11.24 31.39 7.34
N PRO A 334 -10.87 30.14 7.69
CA PRO A 334 -10.82 29.02 6.74
C PRO A 334 -12.11 28.81 5.93
N LYS A 335 -13.27 29.07 6.52
CA LYS A 335 -14.57 29.02 5.83
C LYS A 335 -14.67 29.98 4.64
N LEU A 336 -14.17 31.22 4.76
CA LEU A 336 -14.22 32.19 3.66
C LEU A 336 -13.26 31.80 2.53
N ILE A 337 -12.12 31.21 2.89
CA ILE A 337 -11.19 30.61 1.93
C ILE A 337 -11.88 29.43 1.23
N ALA A 338 -12.51 28.52 1.98
CA ALA A 338 -13.19 27.35 1.45
C ALA A 338 -14.34 27.71 0.50
N GLU A 339 -15.18 28.69 0.84
CA GLU A 339 -16.26 29.18 -0.02
C GLU A 339 -15.72 29.82 -1.31
N ARG A 340 -14.65 30.63 -1.22
CA ARG A 340 -13.97 31.23 -2.38
C ARG A 340 -13.34 30.18 -3.30
N VAL A 341 -12.58 29.26 -2.73
CA VAL A 341 -11.85 28.23 -3.48
C VAL A 341 -12.80 27.19 -4.08
N SER A 342 -13.91 26.85 -3.38
CA SER A 342 -14.99 26.02 -3.92
C SER A 342 -15.58 26.60 -5.21
N ALA A 343 -15.90 27.89 -5.22
CA ALA A 343 -16.45 28.56 -6.41
C ALA A 343 -15.47 28.59 -7.59
N LEU A 344 -14.16 28.68 -7.31
CA LEU A 344 -13.11 28.57 -8.32
C LEU A 344 -12.95 27.14 -8.83
N ALA A 345 -12.95 26.12 -7.94
CA ALA A 345 -12.86 24.71 -8.33
C ALA A 345 -14.02 24.30 -9.27
N LEU A 346 -15.24 24.71 -8.93
CA LEU A 346 -16.45 24.43 -9.73
C LEU A 346 -16.47 25.17 -11.09
N SER A 347 -15.73 26.27 -11.24
CA SER A 347 -15.59 26.99 -12.52
C SER A 347 -14.33 26.63 -13.30
N MET A 348 -13.38 25.91 -12.70
CA MET A 348 -12.10 25.51 -13.30
C MET A 348 -11.75 24.05 -12.96
N THR A 349 -12.60 23.12 -13.38
CA THR A 349 -12.45 21.67 -13.10
C THR A 349 -11.14 21.05 -13.60
N SER A 350 -10.43 21.70 -14.53
CA SER A 350 -9.10 21.28 -14.99
C SER A 350 -7.94 21.70 -14.08
N PHE A 351 -8.18 22.45 -13.00
CA PHE A 351 -7.15 22.93 -12.07
C PHE A 351 -7.33 22.23 -10.72
N GLN A 352 -6.83 20.99 -10.67
CA GLN A 352 -7.05 20.00 -9.60
C GLN A 352 -6.66 20.51 -8.21
N GLU A 353 -5.64 21.36 -8.12
CA GLU A 353 -5.15 22.00 -6.91
C GLU A 353 -6.23 22.84 -6.19
N LEU A 354 -7.18 23.44 -6.91
CA LEU A 354 -8.32 24.13 -6.31
C LEU A 354 -9.24 23.15 -5.57
N GLY A 355 -9.46 21.95 -6.11
CA GLY A 355 -10.21 20.90 -5.42
C GLY A 355 -9.52 20.47 -4.12
N LEU A 356 -8.19 20.32 -4.16
CA LEU A 356 -7.42 19.92 -2.99
C LEU A 356 -7.47 21.00 -1.89
N LEU A 357 -7.26 22.27 -2.27
CA LEU A 357 -7.34 23.39 -1.34
C LEU A 357 -8.77 23.65 -0.84
N ALA A 358 -9.81 23.35 -1.63
CA ALA A 358 -11.20 23.39 -1.15
C ALA A 358 -11.45 22.33 -0.07
N ALA A 359 -10.97 21.10 -0.27
CA ALA A 359 -11.07 20.04 0.73
C ALA A 359 -10.31 20.39 2.02
N GLU A 360 -9.08 20.88 1.90
CA GLU A 360 -8.23 21.31 3.01
C GLU A 360 -8.89 22.45 3.81
N ALA A 361 -9.34 23.51 3.12
CA ALA A 361 -10.00 24.65 3.76
C ALA A 361 -11.35 24.29 4.41
N TRP A 362 -12.12 23.35 3.86
CA TRP A 362 -13.35 22.86 4.51
C TRP A 362 -13.07 22.01 5.76
N LEU A 363 -11.95 21.27 5.81
CA LEU A 363 -11.52 20.54 7.01
C LEU A 363 -11.04 21.51 8.10
N GLU A 364 -10.23 22.51 7.77
CA GLU A 364 -9.85 23.58 8.71
C GLU A 364 -11.03 24.46 9.14
N ALA A 365 -12.10 24.52 8.34
CA ALA A 365 -13.38 25.15 8.71
C ALA A 365 -14.29 24.26 9.58
N GLY A 366 -13.91 23.00 9.83
CA GLY A 366 -14.69 22.05 10.63
C GLY A 366 -15.92 21.45 9.94
N ASP A 367 -16.02 21.51 8.60
CA ASP A 367 -17.11 20.89 7.83
C ASP A 367 -16.57 19.77 6.90
N PRO A 368 -16.24 18.58 7.45
CA PRO A 368 -15.75 17.47 6.64
C PRO A 368 -16.76 16.98 5.59
N ARG A 369 -18.07 17.28 5.77
CA ARG A 369 -19.11 16.91 4.80
C ARG A 369 -18.98 17.70 3.49
N ARG A 370 -18.46 18.93 3.55
CA ARG A 370 -18.12 19.74 2.38
C ARG A 370 -16.75 19.46 1.81
N ALA A 371 -15.83 18.93 2.62
CA ALA A 371 -14.50 18.54 2.16
C ALA A 371 -14.51 17.25 1.32
N MET A 372 -15.30 16.24 1.75
CA MET A 372 -15.32 14.92 1.13
C MET A 372 -15.55 14.91 -0.39
N PRO A 373 -16.49 15.68 -0.98
CA PRO A 373 -16.70 15.70 -2.43
C PRO A 373 -15.42 16.06 -3.21
N TYR A 374 -14.78 17.19 -2.90
CA TYR A 374 -13.59 17.64 -3.65
C TYR A 374 -12.40 16.67 -3.50
N ALA A 375 -12.20 16.10 -2.30
CA ALA A 375 -11.15 15.11 -2.10
C ALA A 375 -11.46 13.75 -2.74
N ARG A 376 -12.75 13.40 -2.88
CA ARG A 376 -13.18 12.20 -3.59
C ARG A 376 -13.07 12.36 -5.10
N ASP A 377 -13.50 13.48 -5.65
CA ASP A 377 -13.40 13.79 -7.08
C ASP A 377 -11.93 13.72 -7.56
N LEU A 378 -10.96 14.07 -6.70
CA LEU A 378 -9.52 13.92 -6.97
C LEU A 378 -8.96 12.49 -6.85
N VAL A 379 -9.67 11.57 -6.20
CA VAL A 379 -9.29 10.15 -6.10
C VAL A 379 -9.98 9.32 -7.18
N ASP A 380 -11.21 9.69 -7.56
CA ASP A 380 -11.99 9.05 -8.62
C ASP A 380 -11.57 9.58 -10.03
N ALA A 381 -10.84 10.70 -10.13
CA ALA A 381 -10.37 11.27 -11.40
C ALA A 381 -9.07 10.62 -11.93
N THR A 382 -9.10 10.21 -13.20
CA THR A 382 -7.92 9.70 -13.93
C THR A 382 -6.98 10.82 -14.38
N GLY A 383 -5.67 10.63 -14.23
CA GLY A 383 -4.66 11.61 -14.68
C GLY A 383 -4.43 12.78 -13.71
N VAL A 384 -4.71 12.58 -12.42
CA VAL A 384 -4.31 13.48 -11.33
C VAL A 384 -2.83 13.26 -11.00
N ASP A 385 -2.08 14.32 -10.65
CA ASP A 385 -0.71 14.14 -10.11
C ASP A 385 -0.73 13.25 -8.87
N GLU A 386 0.19 12.30 -8.79
CA GLU A 386 0.22 11.32 -7.72
C GLU A 386 0.39 11.97 -6.32
N GLY A 387 1.09 13.12 -6.26
CA GLY A 387 1.21 13.91 -5.02
C GLY A 387 -0.09 14.58 -4.61
N LEU A 388 -0.88 15.10 -5.56
CA LEU A 388 -2.23 15.62 -5.31
C LEU A 388 -3.19 14.51 -4.89
N LEU A 389 -3.15 13.36 -5.56
CA LEU A 389 -3.97 12.17 -5.24
C LEU A 389 -3.66 11.64 -3.84
N LEU A 390 -2.37 11.54 -3.46
CA LEU A 390 -1.94 11.15 -2.11
C LEU A 390 -2.40 12.14 -1.04
N ARG A 391 -2.37 13.45 -1.32
CA ARG A 391 -2.92 14.46 -0.40
C ARG A 391 -4.43 14.32 -0.29
N ALA A 392 -5.15 14.13 -1.39
CA ALA A 392 -6.60 13.92 -1.38
C ALA A 392 -7.02 12.68 -0.57
N GLN A 393 -6.30 11.55 -0.71
CA GLN A 393 -6.51 10.35 0.12
C GLN A 393 -6.29 10.63 1.62
N ARG A 394 -5.24 11.38 1.99
CA ARG A 394 -5.00 11.80 3.40
C ARG A 394 -6.13 12.70 3.92
N LEU A 395 -6.64 13.63 3.12
CA LEU A 395 -7.77 14.49 3.49
C LEU A 395 -9.08 13.68 3.64
N LEU A 396 -9.33 12.68 2.79
CA LEU A 396 -10.46 11.75 2.97
C LEU A 396 -10.34 10.95 4.28
N ALA A 397 -9.16 10.39 4.58
CA ALA A 397 -8.93 9.65 5.83
C ALA A 397 -9.17 10.54 7.07
N ARG A 398 -8.75 11.81 7.02
CA ARG A 398 -9.05 12.82 8.05
C ARG A 398 -10.55 13.15 8.12
N ALA A 399 -11.22 13.34 6.98
CA ALA A 399 -12.64 13.67 6.92
C ALA A 399 -13.57 12.55 7.44
N VAL A 400 -13.14 11.29 7.31
CA VAL A 400 -13.85 10.10 7.82
C VAL A 400 -13.52 9.81 9.30
N GLY A 401 -12.53 10.49 9.89
CA GLY A 401 -12.05 10.22 11.25
C GLY A 401 -11.22 8.94 11.38
N ALA A 402 -10.64 8.47 10.26
CA ALA A 402 -9.79 7.28 10.20
C ALA A 402 -8.30 7.60 10.36
N ALA A 403 -7.89 8.85 10.12
CA ALA A 403 -6.57 9.35 10.50
C ALA A 403 -6.59 9.88 11.95
N PRO A 404 -5.50 9.75 12.73
CA PRO A 404 -5.40 10.37 14.04
C PRO A 404 -5.47 11.90 13.91
N ASP A 405 -6.18 12.56 14.82
CA ASP A 405 -6.20 14.02 14.93
C ASP A 405 -4.77 14.53 15.14
N GLN A 406 -4.22 15.28 14.17
CA GLN A 406 -3.03 16.07 14.42
C GLN A 406 -3.32 17.05 15.56
N HIS A 407 -2.44 17.06 16.57
CA HIS A 407 -2.67 17.75 17.83
C HIS A 407 -3.22 19.17 17.64
N LYS A 408 -4.35 19.47 18.30
CA LYS A 408 -4.81 20.85 18.49
C LYS A 408 -3.67 21.65 19.10
N THR A 409 -3.09 22.55 18.30
CA THR A 409 -2.00 23.41 18.73
C THR A 409 -2.42 24.22 19.96
N TYR A 410 -1.49 24.53 20.85
CA TYR A 410 -1.80 25.27 22.09
C TYR A 410 -2.48 26.62 21.78
N ALA A 411 -2.18 27.24 20.63
CA ALA A 411 -2.84 28.43 20.10
C ALA A 411 -4.37 28.29 19.97
N ASP A 412 -4.88 27.12 19.59
CA ASP A 412 -6.32 26.83 19.45
C ASP A 412 -7.01 26.57 20.80
N SER A 413 -6.23 26.52 21.89
CA SER A 413 -6.71 26.36 23.27
C SER A 413 -6.70 27.66 24.08
N ILE A 414 -6.21 28.77 23.51
CA ILE A 414 -6.16 30.07 24.19
C ILE A 414 -7.49 30.81 23.94
N PRO A 415 -8.35 31.02 24.96
CA PRO A 415 -9.48 31.93 24.82
C PRO A 415 -8.94 33.34 24.57
N ALA A 416 -9.44 34.01 23.52
CA ALA A 416 -8.93 35.32 23.09
C ALA A 416 -8.89 36.31 24.26
N ALA A 417 -7.69 36.77 24.62
CA ALA A 417 -7.48 37.64 25.76
C ALA A 417 -8.28 38.95 25.59
N PRO A 418 -8.99 39.42 26.63
CA PRO A 418 -9.76 40.66 26.53
C PRO A 418 -8.81 41.83 26.30
N LEU A 419 -8.96 42.51 25.15
CA LEU A 419 -8.14 43.66 24.77
C LEU A 419 -8.10 44.72 25.90
N PRO A 420 -6.91 45.30 26.18
CA PRO A 420 -6.78 46.31 27.21
C PRO A 420 -7.68 47.52 26.91
N PRO A 421 -8.22 48.21 27.95
CA PRO A 421 -9.25 49.23 27.78
C PRO A 421 -8.80 50.46 26.97
N SER A 422 -7.50 50.61 26.71
CA SER A 422 -6.90 51.68 25.90
C SER A 422 -7.09 51.55 24.38
N GLN A 423 -7.65 50.44 23.87
CA GLN A 423 -7.88 50.24 22.42
C GLN A 423 -9.36 50.10 22.02
N ARG A 424 -10.30 50.55 22.86
CA ARG A 424 -11.72 50.65 22.43
C ARG A 424 -11.95 51.97 21.69
N PRO A 425 -12.41 51.97 20.42
CA PRO A 425 -12.84 53.20 19.77
C PRO A 425 -14.06 53.78 20.51
N SER A 426 -14.13 55.11 20.62
CA SER A 426 -15.22 55.79 21.33
C SER A 426 -16.58 55.49 20.69
N ALA A 427 -17.51 54.96 21.49
CA ALA A 427 -18.87 54.70 21.02
C ALA A 427 -19.57 56.00 20.63
N MET A 428 -20.06 56.09 19.40
CA MET A 428 -20.96 57.18 19.01
C MET A 428 -22.31 57.03 19.73
N PRO A 429 -22.96 58.14 20.13
CA PRO A 429 -24.27 58.08 20.78
C PRO A 429 -25.33 57.52 19.83
N ALA A 430 -26.17 56.62 20.35
CA ALA A 430 -27.27 56.04 19.59
C ALA A 430 -28.36 57.11 19.32
N PRO A 431 -28.88 57.23 18.08
CA PRO A 431 -30.01 58.11 17.79
C PRO A 431 -31.30 57.57 18.44
N ALA A 432 -32.11 58.48 18.98
CA ALA A 432 -33.41 58.13 19.54
C ALA A 432 -34.43 57.74 18.43
N PRO A 433 -35.41 56.87 18.70
CA PRO A 433 -36.39 56.45 17.71
C PRO A 433 -37.35 57.60 17.35
N VAL A 434 -37.39 57.96 16.07
CA VAL A 434 -38.36 58.94 15.52
C VAL A 434 -39.34 58.20 14.62
N SER A 435 -40.60 58.12 15.05
CA SER A 435 -41.69 57.54 14.25
C SER A 435 -42.16 58.54 13.19
N VAL A 436 -42.05 58.20 11.90
CA VAL A 436 -42.68 58.93 10.79
C VAL A 436 -43.33 57.94 9.82
N SER A 437 -44.51 58.30 9.32
CA SER A 437 -45.35 57.51 8.42
C SER A 437 -44.79 57.39 7.00
N VAL A 438 -45.28 56.40 6.26
CA VAL A 438 -45.09 56.24 4.81
C VAL A 438 -45.89 57.31 4.04
N PRO A 439 -45.28 57.94 3.02
CA PRO A 439 -46.02 58.31 1.82
C PRO A 439 -45.40 57.81 0.51
N GLU A 440 -46.28 57.80 -0.48
CA GLU A 440 -46.26 57.28 -1.86
C GLU A 440 -45.12 57.70 -2.83
N LEU A 441 -45.23 57.20 -4.07
CA LEU A 441 -44.26 57.31 -5.16
C LEU A 441 -44.05 58.76 -5.66
N GLY A 442 -42.80 59.08 -6.04
CA GLY A 442 -42.42 60.25 -6.84
C GLY A 442 -41.26 59.92 -7.80
N ASN A 443 -41.33 60.43 -9.03
CA ASN A 443 -40.37 60.10 -10.11
C ASN A 443 -39.07 60.96 -10.03
N PRO A 444 -37.96 60.57 -10.69
CA PRO A 444 -36.65 61.18 -10.46
C PRO A 444 -36.44 62.51 -11.19
N GLN A 445 -35.61 63.38 -10.60
CA GLN A 445 -34.94 64.48 -11.30
C GLN A 445 -33.45 64.56 -10.94
N SER A 446 -32.66 65.04 -11.88
CA SER A 446 -31.20 65.03 -11.89
C SER A 446 -30.58 66.41 -11.63
N TYR A 447 -29.50 66.48 -10.86
CA TYR A 447 -28.64 67.66 -10.68
C TYR A 447 -27.16 67.24 -10.45
N PRO A 448 -26.16 68.15 -10.49
CA PRO A 448 -24.89 67.90 -11.20
C PRO A 448 -23.65 67.87 -10.28
N PRO A 449 -22.44 67.56 -10.80
CA PRO A 449 -21.23 67.47 -9.96
C PRO A 449 -20.65 68.84 -9.58
N GLU A 450 -20.43 69.05 -8.28
CA GLU A 450 -19.65 70.20 -7.77
C GLU A 450 -18.14 69.92 -7.70
N ARG A 451 -17.35 71.00 -7.74
CA ARG A 451 -15.89 70.97 -7.91
C ARG A 451 -15.14 70.91 -6.57
N SER A 452 -14.22 69.95 -6.44
CA SER A 452 -13.15 70.02 -5.43
C SER A 452 -12.29 71.27 -5.63
N LYS A 453 -11.93 71.96 -4.54
CA LYS A 453 -10.86 72.97 -4.53
C LYS A 453 -9.66 72.43 -3.75
N VAL A 454 -8.48 72.53 -4.35
CA VAL A 454 -7.20 72.16 -3.73
C VAL A 454 -6.69 73.31 -2.87
N ALA A 455 -6.19 72.99 -1.67
CA ALA A 455 -5.34 73.88 -0.87
C ALA A 455 -3.90 73.34 -0.89
N THR A 456 -2.92 74.21 -1.08
CA THR A 456 -1.51 73.82 -1.30
C THR A 456 -0.66 74.13 -0.08
N THR A 457 0.13 73.17 0.38
CA THR A 457 1.34 73.40 1.19
C THR A 457 2.52 72.67 0.56
N ARG A 458 3.70 73.30 0.63
CA ARG A 458 4.93 72.93 -0.09
C ARG A 458 6.07 72.84 0.91
N SER A 459 6.83 71.75 0.86
CA SER A 459 8.10 71.57 1.58
C SER A 459 9.09 70.86 0.65
N GLU A 460 10.35 71.27 0.71
CA GLU A 460 11.37 70.94 -0.31
C GLU A 460 12.44 69.99 0.25
N PRO A 461 13.06 69.15 -0.61
CA PRO A 461 14.12 68.23 -0.19
C PRO A 461 15.50 68.90 -0.18
N PRO A 462 16.40 68.56 0.77
CA PRO A 462 17.79 69.01 0.74
C PRO A 462 18.57 68.26 -0.35
N THR A 463 19.48 68.98 -1.02
CA THR A 463 20.45 68.41 -1.98
C THR A 463 21.82 69.04 -1.73
N LEU A 464 22.87 68.21 -1.59
CA LEU A 464 24.26 68.42 -2.04
C LEU A 464 25.27 67.62 -1.20
N ALA A 465 26.01 66.71 -1.85
CA ALA A 465 27.43 66.48 -1.59
C ALA A 465 28.05 65.73 -2.79
N ARG A 466 29.13 66.27 -3.36
CA ARG A 466 29.94 65.64 -4.42
C ARG A 466 31.37 66.17 -4.29
N PRO A 467 32.39 65.34 -4.48
CA PRO A 467 33.62 65.84 -5.11
C PRO A 467 34.15 64.95 -6.24
N SER A 468 35.02 65.56 -7.03
CA SER A 468 35.91 64.98 -8.06
C SER A 468 37.31 64.78 -7.39
N THR A 469 38.37 64.15 -7.92
CA THR A 469 38.85 63.97 -9.31
C THR A 469 39.90 62.83 -9.38
N ALA A 470 40.23 62.35 -10.59
CA ALA A 470 41.38 61.48 -10.93
C ALA A 470 42.71 62.31 -11.04
N PRO A 471 43.89 61.82 -11.54
CA PRO A 471 44.24 60.51 -12.13
C PRO A 471 45.61 59.90 -11.72
N GLY A 472 46.02 58.79 -12.36
CA GLY A 472 47.39 58.23 -12.32
C GLY A 472 47.67 57.23 -13.46
N LEU A 473 48.91 57.17 -13.97
CA LEU A 473 49.33 56.37 -15.15
C LEU A 473 50.52 55.43 -14.82
N GLY A 474 50.63 54.28 -15.49
CA GLY A 474 51.81 53.38 -15.42
C GLY A 474 51.72 52.15 -16.33
N VAL A 475 52.80 51.83 -17.07
CA VAL A 475 52.94 50.73 -18.07
C VAL A 475 54.45 50.40 -18.27
N PRO A 476 54.87 49.29 -18.93
CA PRO A 476 54.97 47.89 -18.49
C PRO A 476 56.37 47.59 -17.84
N PRO A 477 57.41 46.83 -18.34
CA PRO A 477 57.62 45.97 -19.52
C PRO A 477 57.68 44.40 -19.27
N PRO A 478 58.81 43.62 -19.21
CA PRO A 478 58.83 42.34 -19.96
C PRO A 478 59.36 41.04 -19.30
N LEU A 479 59.17 39.94 -20.04
CA LEU A 479 59.69 38.56 -19.85
C LEU A 479 61.24 38.44 -19.87
N PRO A 480 61.80 37.40 -19.22
CA PRO A 480 62.21 36.17 -19.94
C PRO A 480 61.82 34.87 -19.18
N GLY A 481 61.99 33.64 -19.68
CA GLY A 481 62.43 33.15 -21.00
C GLY A 481 62.72 31.62 -20.98
N ARG A 482 62.63 30.97 -22.17
CA ARG A 482 63.06 29.58 -22.55
C ARG A 482 63.61 28.61 -21.48
N SER A 483 63.16 27.34 -21.58
CA SER A 483 64.05 26.20 -21.92
C SER A 483 63.29 24.93 -22.36
N ALA A 484 63.93 24.15 -23.23
CA ALA A 484 63.59 22.76 -23.59
C ALA A 484 64.89 21.91 -23.50
N PRO A 485 64.80 20.58 -23.37
CA PRO A 485 65.09 19.70 -24.52
C PRO A 485 64.03 18.57 -24.65
N ASP A 486 63.86 17.81 -25.73
CA ASP A 486 64.62 17.48 -26.96
C ASP A 486 65.43 16.16 -26.96
N ARG A 487 64.73 15.09 -27.38
CA ARG A 487 65.16 13.94 -28.23
C ARG A 487 66.11 12.81 -27.75
N LEU A 488 65.98 11.71 -28.52
CA LEU A 488 66.75 10.45 -28.56
C LEU A 488 66.41 9.43 -27.44
N ARG A 489 66.46 8.09 -27.65
CA ARG A 489 66.88 7.27 -28.83
C ARG A 489 66.07 5.95 -28.91
N ALA A 490 66.32 5.11 -29.93
CA ALA A 490 65.58 3.89 -30.24
C ALA A 490 66.24 2.57 -29.78
N GLY A 491 65.44 1.50 -29.77
CA GLY A 491 65.74 0.05 -29.73
C GLY A 491 64.39 -0.69 -29.92
N GLU A 492 64.18 -1.58 -30.89
CA GLU A 492 64.71 -2.96 -31.03
C GLU A 492 64.36 -3.87 -29.82
N GLY A 493 63.69 -5.02 -29.96
CA GLY A 493 63.04 -5.66 -31.12
C GLY A 493 62.77 -7.15 -30.86
N GLY A 494 61.71 -7.75 -31.44
CA GLY A 494 61.44 -9.20 -31.33
C GLY A 494 59.99 -9.63 -31.63
N PRO A 495 59.70 -10.89 -32.04
CA PRO A 495 58.47 -11.20 -32.78
C PRO A 495 57.53 -12.25 -32.15
N PRO A 496 56.24 -12.29 -32.56
CA PRO A 496 55.36 -13.45 -32.37
C PRO A 496 55.60 -14.56 -33.43
N PRO A 497 55.30 -15.84 -33.13
CA PRO A 497 55.45 -16.95 -34.08
C PRO A 497 54.32 -17.00 -35.12
N ALA A 498 54.59 -17.63 -36.27
CA ALA A 498 53.65 -17.79 -37.38
C ALA A 498 53.26 -19.27 -37.63
N GLY A 499 52.10 -19.47 -38.26
CA GLY A 499 51.57 -20.76 -38.73
C GLY A 499 50.08 -20.62 -39.04
N GLU A 500 49.67 -20.50 -40.31
CA GLU A 500 49.28 -21.64 -41.17
C GLU A 500 47.94 -22.32 -40.74
N LYS A 501 46.92 -22.50 -41.58
CA LYS A 501 46.85 -22.55 -43.06
C LYS A 501 45.60 -21.88 -43.63
N ALA A 502 45.65 -21.50 -44.91
CA ALA A 502 44.49 -21.01 -45.67
C ALA A 502 43.72 -22.13 -46.38
N ALA A 503 42.41 -21.95 -46.58
CA ALA A 503 41.58 -22.74 -47.48
C ALA A 503 40.62 -21.82 -48.27
N ARG A 504 40.45 -22.09 -49.57
CA ARG A 504 39.61 -21.28 -50.48
C ARG A 504 38.13 -21.70 -50.40
N VAL A 505 37.22 -20.72 -50.38
CA VAL A 505 35.88 -20.81 -51.00
C VAL A 505 35.59 -19.49 -51.73
N GLY A 506 34.82 -19.52 -52.83
CA GLY A 506 34.60 -18.38 -53.72
C GLY A 506 33.44 -17.45 -53.33
N PRO A 507 33.21 -16.37 -54.11
CA PRO A 507 32.20 -15.34 -53.81
C PRO A 507 30.77 -15.77 -54.17
N LEU A 508 29.80 -15.20 -53.44
CA LEU A 508 28.36 -15.29 -53.71
C LEU A 508 27.77 -13.87 -53.94
N PRO A 509 26.62 -13.75 -54.66
CA PRO A 509 26.16 -12.48 -55.21
C PRO A 509 25.41 -11.58 -54.21
N PRO A 510 25.29 -10.26 -54.50
CA PRO A 510 24.53 -9.32 -53.67
C PRO A 510 23.01 -9.54 -53.76
N ILE A 511 22.33 -9.45 -52.62
CA ILE A 511 20.87 -9.52 -52.52
C ILE A 511 20.29 -8.10 -52.58
N SER A 512 19.31 -7.87 -53.45
CA SER A 512 18.58 -6.61 -53.56
C SER A 512 17.34 -6.60 -52.64
N PRO A 513 16.93 -5.44 -52.08
CA PRO A 513 15.70 -5.33 -51.30
C PRO A 513 14.44 -5.38 -52.18
N PRO A 514 13.28 -5.83 -51.64
CA PRO A 514 12.03 -5.94 -52.39
C PRO A 514 11.31 -4.59 -52.59
N PRO A 515 10.48 -4.44 -53.64
CA PRO A 515 9.72 -3.22 -53.91
C PRO A 515 8.44 -3.10 -53.04
N PRO A 516 7.97 -1.87 -52.77
CA PRO A 516 6.69 -1.64 -52.08
C PRO A 516 5.48 -1.95 -52.97
N SER A 517 4.39 -2.41 -52.35
CA SER A 517 3.14 -2.80 -53.05
C SER A 517 2.23 -1.61 -53.35
N SER A 518 1.56 -1.64 -54.50
CA SER A 518 0.71 -0.55 -55.02
C SER A 518 -0.62 -0.42 -54.26
N ALA A 519 -0.78 0.65 -53.48
CA ALA A 519 -2.07 1.07 -52.92
C ALA A 519 -2.93 1.80 -53.96
N LYS A 520 -4.26 1.70 -53.85
CA LYS A 520 -5.22 2.21 -54.84
C LYS A 520 -5.49 3.72 -54.69
N MET A 521 -5.89 4.35 -55.79
CA MET A 521 -6.30 5.75 -55.86
C MET A 521 -7.54 6.04 -54.97
N ALA A 522 -7.50 7.17 -54.27
CA ALA A 522 -8.68 7.86 -53.72
C ALA A 522 -8.49 9.37 -53.89
N THR A 523 -9.56 10.10 -54.20
CA THR A 523 -9.50 11.50 -54.65
C THR A 523 -9.35 12.50 -53.50
N ALA A 524 -8.52 13.52 -53.68
CA ALA A 524 -8.34 14.61 -52.70
C ALA A 524 -9.22 15.84 -53.01
N PRO A 525 -9.75 16.55 -52.00
CA PRO A 525 -10.33 17.89 -52.15
C PRO A 525 -9.24 18.98 -52.27
N PRO A 526 -9.57 20.18 -52.79
CA PRO A 526 -8.57 21.19 -53.15
C PRO A 526 -8.02 22.00 -51.96
N LEU A 527 -6.74 22.40 -52.08
CA LEU A 527 -6.09 23.37 -51.19
C LEU A 527 -6.44 24.82 -51.58
N PRO A 528 -6.54 25.76 -50.62
CA PRO A 528 -6.59 27.20 -50.90
C PRO A 528 -5.20 27.75 -51.31
N ALA A 529 -5.20 28.89 -52.00
CA ALA A 529 -4.01 29.50 -52.59
C ALA A 529 -3.07 30.17 -51.55
N PRO A 530 -1.75 30.24 -51.82
CA PRO A 530 -0.79 30.89 -50.93
C PRO A 530 -0.86 32.43 -51.04
N ILE A 531 -1.06 33.12 -49.92
CA ILE A 531 -0.89 34.57 -49.82
C ILE A 531 0.56 34.86 -49.45
N SER A 532 1.27 35.63 -50.29
CA SER A 532 2.61 36.11 -49.98
C SER A 532 2.58 37.42 -49.19
N SER A 533 3.06 37.40 -47.95
CA SER A 533 3.39 38.60 -47.19
C SER A 533 4.59 38.36 -46.26
N LEU A 534 5.76 38.88 -46.65
CA LEU A 534 6.97 38.87 -45.83
C LEU A 534 6.88 39.97 -44.76
N PRO A 535 7.06 39.67 -43.45
CA PRO A 535 7.44 40.66 -42.46
C PRO A 535 8.96 40.98 -42.59
N PRO A 536 9.41 42.19 -42.20
CA PRO A 536 10.82 42.57 -42.29
C PRO A 536 11.69 41.85 -41.25
N ALA A 537 12.98 41.73 -41.54
CA ALA A 537 13.94 41.09 -40.65
C ALA A 537 14.12 41.87 -39.33
N LEU A 538 13.94 41.18 -38.20
CA LEU A 538 14.27 41.68 -36.87
C LEU A 538 15.67 41.20 -36.42
N SER A 539 16.29 42.00 -35.55
CA SER A 539 17.72 41.94 -35.27
C SER A 539 18.16 40.66 -34.53
N ARG A 540 19.36 40.19 -34.90
CA ARG A 540 20.15 39.16 -34.23
C ARG A 540 20.27 39.45 -32.71
N PRO A 541 19.90 38.51 -31.82
CA PRO A 541 20.09 38.69 -30.38
C PRO A 541 21.59 38.66 -30.00
N PRO A 542 22.00 39.35 -28.92
CA PRO A 542 23.36 39.27 -28.40
C PRO A 542 23.65 37.89 -27.78
N ALA A 543 24.94 37.56 -27.63
CA ALA A 543 25.39 36.27 -27.14
C ALA A 543 25.06 36.03 -25.66
N SER A 544 24.83 34.76 -25.31
CA SER A 544 24.65 34.30 -23.92
C SER A 544 25.90 34.59 -23.07
N PRO A 545 25.75 34.91 -21.77
CA PRO A 545 26.87 35.01 -20.84
C PRO A 545 27.53 33.64 -20.61
N PRO A 546 28.84 33.60 -20.28
CA PRO A 546 29.55 32.34 -20.04
C PRO A 546 29.10 31.65 -18.76
N ILE A 547 29.02 30.32 -18.80
CA ILE A 547 28.70 29.46 -17.65
C ILE A 547 29.92 29.38 -16.72
N PRO A 548 29.80 29.73 -15.41
CA PRO A 548 30.91 29.58 -14.47
C PRO A 548 31.24 28.09 -14.27
N SER A 549 32.46 27.71 -14.65
CA SER A 549 32.90 26.31 -14.66
C SER A 549 33.73 25.98 -13.41
N ALA A 550 33.08 25.85 -12.26
CA ALA A 550 33.69 25.36 -11.03
C ALA A 550 32.64 24.68 -10.12
N PRO A 551 32.91 23.48 -9.55
CA PRO A 551 32.14 22.98 -8.42
C PRO A 551 32.47 23.81 -7.16
N PRO A 552 31.56 23.89 -6.18
CA PRO A 552 31.89 24.45 -4.87
C PRO A 552 32.94 23.56 -4.18
N PRO A 553 33.86 24.14 -3.37
CA PRO A 553 34.73 23.35 -2.51
C PRO A 553 33.91 22.59 -1.45
N PRO A 554 34.43 21.50 -0.87
CA PRO A 554 33.80 20.83 0.26
C PRO A 554 33.69 21.78 1.46
N LEU A 555 32.70 21.53 2.32
CA LEU A 555 32.59 22.20 3.61
C LEU A 555 33.57 21.54 4.58
N ASP A 556 34.68 22.21 4.87
CA ASP A 556 35.57 21.84 5.97
C ASP A 556 34.82 22.01 7.30
N LEU A 557 34.31 20.90 7.83
CA LEU A 557 33.84 20.82 9.22
C LEU A 557 35.07 20.76 10.12
N ASP A 558 35.43 21.92 10.67
CA ASP A 558 36.54 22.11 11.62
C ASP A 558 36.25 21.37 12.95
N LEU A 559 36.55 20.07 12.96
CA LEU A 559 36.39 19.20 14.13
C LEU A 559 37.44 19.55 15.18
N GLY A 560 36.98 20.31 16.19
CA GLY A 560 37.80 20.83 17.28
C GLY A 560 38.78 19.82 17.87
N HIS A 561 40.06 20.19 17.86
CA HIS A 561 41.20 19.37 18.24
C HIS A 561 41.11 18.89 19.71
N VAL A 562 40.78 17.60 19.90
CA VAL A 562 40.83 16.94 21.22
C VAL A 562 42.29 16.63 21.56
N PRO A 563 42.84 17.12 22.68
CA PRO A 563 44.22 16.84 23.06
C PRO A 563 44.35 15.42 23.62
N GLU A 564 45.22 14.63 23.00
CA GLU A 564 45.61 13.29 23.44
C GLU A 564 46.44 13.39 24.74
N ALA A 565 45.89 12.91 25.85
CA ALA A 565 46.55 12.91 27.16
C ALA A 565 46.86 11.48 27.61
N GLN A 566 48.12 11.21 27.93
CA GLN A 566 48.62 9.86 28.21
C GLN A 566 48.05 9.30 29.52
N ALA A 567 47.79 7.99 29.54
CA ALA A 567 47.42 7.29 30.76
C ALA A 567 48.66 7.07 31.65
N ASP A 568 48.52 7.32 32.95
CA ASP A 568 49.40 6.74 33.97
C ASP A 568 48.63 6.48 35.28
N VAL A 569 49.14 5.59 36.12
CA VAL A 569 48.32 4.85 37.10
C VAL A 569 48.50 5.32 38.55
N ALA A 570 47.43 5.85 39.15
CA ALA A 570 47.25 5.90 40.61
C ALA A 570 45.76 5.94 40.97
N GLY A 571 45.33 5.16 41.97
CA GLY A 571 43.93 5.08 42.39
C GLY A 571 43.65 5.79 43.71
N ALA A 572 42.46 6.36 43.85
CA ALA A 572 41.87 6.78 45.12
C ALA A 572 40.34 6.63 45.07
N SER A 573 39.76 5.87 46.00
CA SER A 573 38.31 5.82 46.18
C SER A 573 37.82 7.12 46.83
N PHE A 574 36.66 7.63 46.39
CA PHE A 574 35.95 8.65 47.15
C PHE A 574 34.46 8.30 47.27
N THR A 575 34.01 8.10 48.50
CA THR A 575 32.61 7.85 48.86
C THR A 575 31.86 9.17 48.92
N LEU A 576 30.58 9.21 48.51
CA LEU A 576 29.73 10.40 48.68
C LEU A 576 28.49 10.06 49.51
N ASP A 577 28.28 10.82 50.59
CA ASP A 577 27.14 10.66 51.49
C ASP A 577 25.82 11.16 50.90
N LEU A 578 24.72 10.56 51.33
CA LEU A 578 23.35 11.04 51.12
C LEU A 578 22.62 11.15 52.47
N PRO A 579 21.89 12.24 52.74
CA PRO A 579 21.24 12.47 54.04
C PRO A 579 19.96 11.62 54.24
N PRO A 580 19.60 11.27 55.48
CA PRO A 580 18.54 10.30 55.78
C PRO A 580 17.11 10.88 55.80
N THR A 581 16.14 10.08 55.38
CA THR A 581 14.70 10.36 55.42
C THR A 581 14.10 10.08 56.82
N PRO A 582 13.29 10.98 57.41
CA PRO A 582 12.62 10.73 58.69
C PRO A 582 11.32 9.90 58.56
N ALA A 583 10.99 9.14 59.60
CA ALA A 583 9.82 8.26 59.70
C ALA A 583 8.59 8.96 60.33
N PRO A 584 7.35 8.45 60.14
CA PRO A 584 6.12 9.12 60.59
C PRO A 584 5.76 8.83 62.06
N PRO A 585 5.18 9.79 62.80
CA PRO A 585 4.65 9.58 64.15
C PRO A 585 3.16 9.17 64.15
N VAL A 586 2.76 8.44 65.19
CA VAL A 586 1.36 8.12 65.52
C VAL A 586 1.00 8.78 66.84
N THR A 587 -0.16 9.44 66.96
CA THR A 587 -0.91 9.56 68.24
C THR A 587 -2.32 10.15 68.05
N SER A 588 -3.17 9.95 69.04
CA SER A 588 -4.60 10.32 69.08
C SER A 588 -4.93 11.36 70.16
N SER A 589 -5.88 12.27 69.90
CA SER A 589 -6.83 12.77 70.93
C SER A 589 -7.88 13.73 70.33
N SER A 590 -8.96 13.95 71.07
CA SER A 590 -10.11 14.82 70.74
C SER A 590 -10.40 15.78 71.92
N PRO A 591 -11.52 16.54 71.91
CA PRO A 591 -11.72 17.86 71.31
C PRO A 591 -11.75 18.98 72.39
N PRO A 592 -12.20 20.22 72.07
CA PRO A 592 -13.59 20.55 72.43
C PRO A 592 -14.33 21.46 71.44
N ALA A 593 -15.65 21.62 71.66
CA ALA A 593 -16.60 22.35 70.82
C ALA A 593 -16.67 23.87 71.11
N SER A 594 -17.29 24.65 70.19
CA SER A 594 -18.49 25.48 70.46
C SER A 594 -18.88 26.43 69.30
N GLN A 595 -20.19 26.69 69.17
CA GLN A 595 -20.83 27.91 68.59
C GLN A 595 -20.66 28.23 67.08
N ASP A 596 -21.63 28.83 66.37
CA ASP A 596 -23.11 28.84 66.52
C ASP A 596 -23.82 29.39 65.25
N GLN A 597 -25.15 29.30 65.22
CA GLN A 597 -26.13 30.02 64.39
C GLN A 597 -26.35 29.64 62.89
N PRO A 598 -27.56 29.93 62.32
CA PRO A 598 -28.14 29.09 61.26
C PRO A 598 -28.52 29.80 59.94
N PRO A 599 -28.75 29.04 58.84
CA PRO A 599 -29.23 29.59 57.56
C PRO A 599 -30.75 29.88 57.55
N ARG A 600 -31.15 30.93 56.81
CA ARG A 600 -32.56 31.24 56.51
C ARG A 600 -33.09 30.43 55.31
N ARG A 601 -34.42 30.30 55.22
CA ARG A 601 -35.14 29.52 54.18
C ARG A 601 -35.00 30.10 52.76
N PRO A 602 -35.08 29.27 51.70
CA PRO A 602 -34.89 29.67 50.30
C PRO A 602 -36.17 30.12 49.57
N SER A 603 -36.02 30.91 48.50
CA SER A 603 -37.08 31.27 47.56
C SER A 603 -36.79 30.83 46.11
N ARG A 604 -37.55 29.81 45.69
CA ARG A 604 -37.90 29.37 44.32
C ARG A 604 -37.23 30.03 43.07
N ARG A 605 -36.42 29.20 42.38
CA ARG A 605 -36.77 28.60 41.06
C ARG A 605 -36.69 29.44 39.77
N ARG A 606 -35.63 29.20 38.98
CA ARG A 606 -35.76 28.65 37.61
C ARG A 606 -34.49 27.87 37.22
N MET A 607 -34.65 26.77 36.49
CA MET A 607 -33.57 25.87 36.05
C MET A 607 -33.54 25.77 34.53
N THR A 608 -32.36 25.90 33.94
CA THR A 608 -31.96 25.29 32.66
C THR A 608 -30.44 25.13 32.70
N GLY A 609 -29.96 23.88 32.76
CA GLY A 609 -28.54 23.56 32.87
C GLY A 609 -28.35 22.10 33.19
N VAL A 610 -28.15 21.27 32.17
CA VAL A 610 -27.83 19.84 32.32
C VAL A 610 -26.33 19.74 32.61
N SER A 611 -25.97 19.19 33.76
CA SER A 611 -24.60 18.84 34.14
C SER A 611 -24.50 17.34 34.33
N LEU A 612 -23.34 16.74 34.04
CA LEU A 612 -23.08 15.33 34.26
C LEU A 612 -23.12 15.01 35.76
N GLU A 613 -23.90 14.00 36.13
CA GLU A 613 -24.10 13.58 37.52
C GLU A 613 -23.19 12.38 37.85
N THR A 614 -22.10 12.64 38.58
CA THR A 614 -21.17 11.60 39.03
C THR A 614 -21.84 10.71 40.06
N ARG A 615 -22.25 9.50 39.66
CA ARG A 615 -23.03 8.59 40.50
C ARG A 615 -22.20 8.03 41.65
N ALA A 616 -22.62 8.29 42.88
CA ALA A 616 -22.03 7.70 44.08
C ALA A 616 -22.22 6.16 44.13
N PRO A 617 -21.29 5.41 44.76
CA PRO A 617 -21.43 3.96 44.92
C PRO A 617 -22.62 3.59 45.84
N PRO A 618 -23.20 2.39 45.68
CA PRO A 618 -24.28 1.90 46.54
C PRO A 618 -23.81 1.68 47.98
N ALA A 619 -24.75 1.74 48.92
CA ALA A 619 -24.49 1.48 50.34
C ALA A 619 -24.17 0.00 50.60
N PHE A 620 -23.33 -0.23 51.61
CA PHE A 620 -22.84 -1.54 52.03
C PHE A 620 -23.98 -2.39 52.64
N ASP A 621 -24.22 -3.60 52.13
CA ASP A 621 -25.15 -4.56 52.73
C ASP A 621 -24.42 -5.41 53.78
N PRO A 622 -24.77 -5.31 55.08
CA PRO A 622 -24.11 -6.05 56.15
C PRO A 622 -24.53 -7.54 56.25
N ARG A 623 -25.11 -8.12 55.19
CA ARG A 623 -25.50 -9.54 55.11
C ARG A 623 -24.93 -10.34 53.93
N ALA A 624 -24.09 -9.73 53.09
CA ALA A 624 -23.27 -10.51 52.15
C ALA A 624 -22.12 -11.19 52.92
N GLU A 625 -22.12 -12.52 52.99
CA GLU A 625 -20.92 -13.26 53.41
C GLU A 625 -19.84 -13.09 52.32
N PRO A 626 -18.57 -12.80 52.69
CA PRO A 626 -17.51 -12.62 51.70
C PRO A 626 -17.12 -13.97 51.09
N ASP A 627 -17.01 -14.03 49.76
CA ASP A 627 -16.40 -15.17 49.07
C ASP A 627 -15.02 -15.45 49.67
N GLY A 628 -14.85 -16.68 50.17
CA GLY A 628 -13.66 -17.09 50.89
C GLY A 628 -12.43 -17.05 49.99
N SER A 629 -11.39 -16.31 50.42
CA SER A 629 -10.05 -16.46 49.84
C SER A 629 -9.59 -17.91 49.98
N GLU A 630 -9.19 -18.54 48.86
CA GLU A 630 -8.65 -19.91 48.89
C GLU A 630 -7.50 -19.95 49.90
N THR A 631 -7.54 -20.89 50.85
CA THR A 631 -6.49 -20.96 51.87
C THR A 631 -5.18 -21.48 51.25
N PRO A 632 -4.01 -21.16 51.82
CA PRO A 632 -2.73 -21.72 51.34
C PRO A 632 -2.69 -23.25 51.34
N GLU A 633 -3.54 -23.91 52.13
CA GLU A 633 -3.72 -25.36 52.11
C GLU A 633 -4.51 -25.84 50.88
N GLN A 634 -5.52 -25.08 50.42
CA GLN A 634 -6.27 -25.37 49.20
C GLN A 634 -5.43 -25.14 47.94
N GLU A 635 -4.65 -24.06 47.88
CA GLU A 635 -3.66 -23.85 46.81
C GLU A 635 -2.64 -24.99 46.76
N ARG A 636 -2.15 -25.43 47.92
CA ARG A 636 -1.22 -26.56 48.03
C ARG A 636 -1.85 -27.88 47.60
N GLU A 637 -3.07 -28.19 48.02
CA GLU A 637 -3.76 -29.41 47.60
C GLU A 637 -4.02 -29.41 46.08
N ARG A 638 -4.38 -28.24 45.52
CA ARG A 638 -4.53 -28.01 44.08
C ARG A 638 -3.21 -28.24 43.33
N ALA A 639 -2.08 -27.76 43.86
CA ALA A 639 -0.75 -28.02 43.31
C ALA A 639 -0.35 -29.51 43.40
N GLU A 640 -0.62 -30.18 44.52
CA GLU A 640 -0.33 -31.60 44.71
C GLU A 640 -1.21 -32.49 43.79
N ARG A 641 -2.48 -32.15 43.57
CA ARG A 641 -3.38 -32.79 42.59
C ARG A 641 -2.87 -32.62 41.15
N LEU A 642 -2.40 -31.43 40.76
CA LEU A 642 -1.78 -31.19 39.45
C LEU A 642 -0.48 -31.98 39.26
N ALA A 643 0.37 -32.04 40.29
CA ALA A 643 1.59 -32.84 40.27
C ALA A 643 1.30 -34.34 40.15
N ALA A 644 0.25 -34.86 40.81
CA ALA A 644 -0.19 -36.24 40.69
C ALA A 644 -0.69 -36.57 39.25
N ALA A 645 -1.53 -35.72 38.67
CA ALA A 645 -2.01 -35.88 37.30
C ALA A 645 -0.87 -35.87 36.26
N SER A 646 0.19 -35.09 36.49
CA SER A 646 1.40 -35.10 35.65
C SER A 646 2.15 -36.42 35.73
N ARG A 647 2.36 -36.96 36.95
CA ARG A 647 3.00 -38.28 37.15
C ARG A 647 2.20 -39.41 36.51
N GLU A 648 0.87 -39.35 36.55
CA GLU A 648 0.02 -40.35 35.90
C GLU A 648 0.15 -40.32 34.36
N ARG A 649 0.26 -39.12 33.76
CA ARG A 649 0.54 -38.97 32.33
C ARG A 649 1.93 -39.53 31.97
N GLU A 650 2.95 -39.28 32.77
CA GLU A 650 4.30 -39.83 32.57
C GLU A 650 4.30 -41.37 32.66
N ALA A 651 3.61 -41.95 33.67
CA ALA A 651 3.47 -43.39 33.81
C ALA A 651 2.73 -44.04 32.63
N ARG A 652 1.63 -43.43 32.16
CA ARG A 652 0.90 -43.88 30.96
C ARG A 652 1.75 -43.76 29.67
N ARG A 653 2.65 -42.79 29.59
CA ARG A 653 3.63 -42.63 28.49
C ARG A 653 4.67 -43.74 28.52
N GLN A 654 5.28 -44.01 29.68
CA GLN A 654 6.25 -45.10 29.85
C GLN A 654 5.62 -46.48 29.56
N ALA A 655 4.40 -46.75 30.04
CA ALA A 655 3.66 -47.98 29.75
C ALA A 655 3.33 -48.18 28.27
N ARG A 656 3.23 -47.09 27.48
CA ARG A 656 3.10 -47.15 26.01
C ARG A 656 4.43 -47.38 25.29
N MET A 657 5.56 -47.02 25.90
CA MET A 657 6.89 -47.29 25.33
C MET A 657 7.36 -48.73 25.62
N SER A 658 6.93 -49.34 26.73
CA SER A 658 7.27 -50.74 27.07
C SER A 658 6.39 -51.80 26.39
N SER A 659 5.36 -51.40 25.65
CA SER A 659 4.40 -52.31 24.98
C SER A 659 4.59 -52.44 23.47
N VAL A 660 5.70 -51.91 22.91
CA VAL A 660 6.08 -52.13 21.51
C VAL A 660 6.79 -53.50 21.38
N PRO A 661 6.26 -54.47 20.61
CA PRO A 661 6.95 -55.74 20.41
C PRO A 661 8.20 -55.56 19.54
N PRO A 662 9.30 -56.30 19.82
CA PRO A 662 10.52 -56.21 19.03
C PRO A 662 10.29 -56.71 17.59
N ALA A 663 10.81 -55.98 16.62
CA ALA A 663 10.76 -56.37 15.21
C ALA A 663 11.52 -57.70 14.97
N PRO A 664 11.07 -58.55 14.02
CA PRO A 664 11.75 -59.80 13.72
C PRO A 664 13.17 -59.55 13.21
N ARG A 665 14.14 -60.29 13.77
CA ARG A 665 15.54 -60.21 13.34
C ARG A 665 15.69 -60.75 11.93
N VAL A 666 16.31 -59.96 11.06
CA VAL A 666 16.93 -60.46 9.82
C VAL A 666 18.17 -61.26 10.24
N PRO A 667 18.43 -62.46 9.67
CA PRO A 667 19.63 -63.22 9.98
C PRO A 667 20.89 -62.51 9.46
N ASP A 668 21.96 -62.52 10.25
CA ASP A 668 23.28 -62.09 9.82
C ASP A 668 23.80 -62.96 8.67
N LEU A 669 24.55 -62.34 7.76
CA LEU A 669 25.38 -63.03 6.76
C LEU A 669 26.82 -62.62 7.01
N ASP A 670 27.69 -63.62 7.18
CA ASP A 670 29.06 -63.42 7.63
C ASP A 670 29.87 -62.53 6.68
N ALA A 671 30.67 -61.65 7.28
CA ALA A 671 31.75 -60.97 6.59
C ALA A 671 33.04 -61.76 6.78
N ASP A 672 33.61 -62.30 5.69
CA ASP A 672 35.04 -62.12 5.41
C ASP A 672 35.46 -62.53 3.98
N GLN A 673 36.62 -62.03 3.55
CA GLN A 673 37.34 -62.33 2.29
C GLN A 673 36.59 -61.97 0.97
N HIS A 674 37.06 -61.05 0.12
CA HIS A 674 38.37 -61.10 -0.55
C HIS A 674 38.86 -59.73 -1.05
N ALA A 675 40.06 -59.70 -1.64
CA ALA A 675 40.81 -58.49 -1.95
C ALA A 675 40.60 -57.90 -3.36
N ARG A 676 41.12 -56.67 -3.51
CA ARG A 676 41.52 -55.95 -4.75
C ARG A 676 42.02 -56.90 -5.88
N PRO A 677 41.79 -56.61 -7.18
CA PRO A 677 42.34 -55.37 -7.78
C PRO A 677 41.54 -54.66 -8.89
N THR A 678 41.99 -53.44 -9.21
CA THR A 678 41.70 -52.69 -10.46
C THR A 678 42.47 -53.32 -11.63
N PRO A 679 42.04 -53.16 -12.90
CA PRO A 679 42.60 -52.06 -13.70
C PRO A 679 41.72 -51.45 -14.83
N LEU A 680 41.94 -50.16 -15.08
CA LEU A 680 42.09 -49.46 -16.38
C LEU A 680 41.19 -49.80 -17.63
N ARG A 681 40.49 -48.74 -18.07
CA ARG A 681 40.42 -48.16 -19.45
C ARG A 681 39.15 -48.38 -20.32
N PRO A 682 38.60 -47.31 -20.95
CA PRO A 682 37.55 -47.35 -21.99
C PRO A 682 38.18 -47.62 -23.41
N PRO A 683 37.49 -47.55 -24.58
CA PRO A 683 36.12 -47.06 -24.85
C PRO A 683 35.27 -47.83 -25.90
N ARG A 684 34.04 -47.36 -26.18
CA ARG A 684 33.63 -46.93 -27.53
C ARG A 684 32.27 -46.22 -27.57
N SER A 685 32.15 -45.24 -28.46
CA SER A 685 30.93 -44.53 -28.80
C SER A 685 30.13 -45.24 -29.89
N GLY A 686 28.80 -45.25 -29.79
CA GLY A 686 27.87 -45.62 -30.86
C GLY A 686 26.70 -44.63 -30.90
N PRO A 687 26.20 -44.24 -32.09
CA PRO A 687 25.12 -43.26 -32.19
C PRO A 687 23.75 -43.90 -31.85
N PRO A 688 22.84 -43.19 -31.15
CA PRO A 688 21.49 -43.66 -30.95
C PRO A 688 20.67 -43.57 -32.25
N ALA A 689 19.99 -44.66 -32.61
CA ALA A 689 19.03 -44.68 -33.71
C ALA A 689 17.72 -43.94 -33.32
N ALA A 690 16.96 -43.51 -34.33
CA ALA A 690 15.74 -42.71 -34.14
C ALA A 690 14.64 -43.49 -33.37
N SER A 691 14.12 -42.88 -32.30
CA SER A 691 12.96 -43.41 -31.57
C SER A 691 11.65 -43.00 -32.26
N VAL A 692 10.85 -44.00 -32.65
CA VAL A 692 9.58 -43.81 -33.35
C VAL A 692 8.47 -43.44 -32.37
N ARG A 693 7.63 -42.45 -32.72
CA ARG A 693 6.44 -42.08 -31.93
C ARG A 693 5.33 -43.14 -32.08
N PRO A 694 4.69 -43.61 -31.00
CA PRO A 694 3.49 -44.43 -31.11
C PRO A 694 2.29 -43.58 -31.58
N VAL A 695 1.56 -44.08 -32.58
CA VAL A 695 0.33 -43.46 -33.10
C VAL A 695 -0.88 -43.94 -32.29
N ARG A 696 -1.81 -43.04 -31.97
CA ARG A 696 -3.11 -43.40 -31.35
C ARG A 696 -4.13 -43.77 -32.46
N PRO A 697 -4.95 -44.81 -32.28
CA PRO A 697 -6.05 -45.10 -33.19
C PRO A 697 -7.22 -44.11 -33.01
N PRO A 698 -8.02 -43.84 -34.06
CA PRO A 698 -9.27 -43.10 -33.95
C PRO A 698 -10.41 -43.98 -33.39
N MET A 699 -11.47 -43.35 -32.86
CA MET A 699 -12.72 -44.04 -32.49
C MET A 699 -13.82 -43.80 -33.52
N ASN A 700 -14.74 -44.77 -33.62
CA ASN A 700 -15.77 -44.82 -34.66
C ASN A 700 -16.99 -43.94 -34.34
N THR A 701 -17.59 -43.38 -35.39
CA THR A 701 -18.96 -42.86 -35.40
C THR A 701 -19.92 -43.92 -35.98
N PRO A 702 -21.07 -44.22 -35.35
CA PRO A 702 -22.12 -45.03 -35.97
C PRO A 702 -23.11 -44.16 -36.74
N THR A 703 -23.21 -44.38 -38.05
CA THR A 703 -24.34 -43.94 -38.90
C THR A 703 -25.32 -45.09 -39.10
N LEU A 704 -26.63 -44.81 -39.08
CA LEU A 704 -27.64 -45.64 -39.74
C LEU A 704 -28.85 -44.78 -40.15
N ASP A 705 -29.03 -44.61 -41.46
CA ASP A 705 -30.34 -44.47 -42.13
C ASP A 705 -31.12 -45.81 -42.04
N GLU A 706 -32.37 -46.00 -42.48
CA GLU A 706 -33.33 -45.21 -43.29
C GLU A 706 -34.77 -45.70 -42.92
N GLY A 707 -35.86 -44.98 -43.22
CA GLY A 707 -37.17 -45.37 -42.62
C GLY A 707 -38.51 -44.78 -43.10
N LEU A 708 -38.70 -44.50 -44.40
CA LEU A 708 -40.00 -44.49 -45.13
C LEU A 708 -41.29 -43.92 -44.49
N GLY A 709 -41.91 -42.94 -45.18
CA GLY A 709 -43.38 -42.92 -45.39
C GLY A 709 -44.17 -41.71 -44.85
N PRO A 710 -45.11 -41.12 -45.63
CA PRO A 710 -45.89 -39.92 -45.23
C PRO A 710 -47.41 -40.19 -45.05
N ASP A 711 -48.22 -39.12 -45.21
CA ASP A 711 -49.69 -39.00 -45.12
C ASP A 711 -50.24 -38.91 -43.67
N THR A 712 -51.23 -38.06 -43.32
CA THR A 712 -52.14 -37.21 -44.12
C THR A 712 -52.50 -35.89 -43.37
N GLU A 713 -53.03 -34.89 -44.09
CA GLU A 713 -53.85 -33.78 -43.55
C GLU A 713 -55.26 -34.32 -43.11
N GLU A 714 -56.23 -33.62 -42.51
CA GLU A 714 -56.50 -32.18 -42.32
C GLU A 714 -57.52 -31.96 -41.16
N ALA A 715 -57.78 -30.69 -40.80
CA ALA A 715 -59.05 -30.11 -40.33
C ALA A 715 -59.74 -30.49 -38.98
N ALA A 716 -60.11 -29.41 -38.24
CA ALA A 716 -61.40 -29.20 -37.53
C ALA A 716 -61.83 -30.09 -36.32
N ARG A 717 -62.59 -29.61 -35.30
CA ARG A 717 -62.82 -28.28 -34.66
C ARG A 717 -63.79 -28.47 -33.46
N THR A 718 -63.58 -27.73 -32.35
CA THR A 718 -64.59 -27.36 -31.30
C THR A 718 -65.02 -28.38 -30.20
N ILE A 719 -65.42 -27.81 -29.04
CA ILE A 719 -66.27 -28.32 -27.93
C ILE A 719 -65.59 -29.07 -26.74
N ASP A 720 -65.33 -28.26 -25.70
CA ASP A 720 -65.66 -28.40 -24.26
C ASP A 720 -64.96 -29.34 -23.23
N ALA A 721 -64.94 -28.77 -22.01
CA ALA A 721 -64.99 -29.37 -20.67
C ALA A 721 -63.72 -29.93 -19.96
N GLU A 722 -63.30 -29.15 -18.95
CA GLU A 722 -62.86 -29.60 -17.61
C GLU A 722 -61.76 -30.67 -17.43
N LYS A 723 -60.49 -30.21 -17.43
CA LYS A 723 -59.56 -30.31 -16.26
C LYS A 723 -58.27 -29.55 -16.54
N GLY A 724 -58.04 -28.44 -15.83
CA GLY A 724 -57.00 -27.46 -16.21
C GLY A 724 -56.46 -26.53 -15.12
N LEU A 725 -56.39 -26.99 -13.86
CA LEU A 725 -55.62 -26.31 -12.81
C LEU A 725 -54.49 -27.22 -12.27
N HIS A 726 -53.52 -26.61 -11.58
CA HIS A 726 -52.31 -27.23 -11.02
C HIS A 726 -51.20 -27.64 -12.00
N ARG A 727 -50.73 -26.70 -12.86
CA ARG A 727 -49.34 -26.72 -13.35
C ARG A 727 -48.63 -25.35 -13.38
N ARG A 728 -48.61 -24.70 -12.22
CA ARG A 728 -47.59 -23.72 -11.79
C ARG A 728 -47.21 -24.13 -10.35
N SER A 729 -45.95 -24.13 -9.90
CA SER A 729 -44.69 -23.80 -10.59
C SER A 729 -43.53 -24.66 -10.03
N SER A 730 -42.45 -24.84 -10.79
CA SER A 730 -41.30 -25.67 -10.39
C SER A 730 -39.95 -25.02 -10.77
N GLY A 731 -39.84 -23.70 -10.58
CA GLY A 731 -38.68 -22.92 -11.03
C GLY A 731 -37.61 -22.63 -9.97
N SER A 732 -37.86 -22.95 -8.69
CA SER A 732 -37.02 -22.45 -7.57
C SER A 732 -35.74 -23.27 -7.31
N ALA A 733 -35.63 -24.49 -7.84
CA ALA A 733 -34.55 -25.42 -7.49
C ALA A 733 -33.22 -25.21 -8.24
N ALA A 734 -33.19 -24.32 -9.24
CA ALA A 734 -32.05 -24.17 -10.15
C ALA A 734 -30.99 -23.13 -9.72
N ALA A 735 -31.09 -22.57 -8.51
CA ALA A 735 -30.51 -21.27 -8.19
C ALA A 735 -29.13 -21.27 -7.47
N MET A 736 -28.51 -22.42 -7.19
CA MET A 736 -27.41 -22.51 -6.20
C MET A 736 -26.31 -23.53 -6.51
N HIS A 737 -25.65 -23.47 -7.68
CA HIS A 737 -24.55 -24.37 -8.07
C HIS A 737 -23.17 -24.04 -7.44
N GLY A 738 -23.12 -23.04 -6.55
CA GLY A 738 -21.85 -22.51 -5.99
C GLY A 738 -21.10 -23.44 -5.02
N ALA A 739 -21.70 -24.54 -4.57
CA ALA A 739 -21.00 -25.55 -3.77
C ALA A 739 -19.82 -26.22 -4.52
N SER A 740 -19.82 -26.14 -5.86
CA SER A 740 -18.71 -26.57 -6.73
C SER A 740 -17.40 -25.78 -6.54
N LEU A 741 -17.46 -24.58 -5.95
CA LEU A 741 -16.31 -23.69 -5.80
C LEU A 741 -15.31 -24.21 -4.74
N PRO A 742 -14.01 -23.87 -4.86
CA PRO A 742 -13.03 -24.17 -3.82
C PRO A 742 -13.36 -23.38 -2.54
N PRO A 743 -12.94 -23.85 -1.34
CA PRO A 743 -13.26 -23.17 -0.08
C PRO A 743 -12.83 -21.69 -0.07
N PHE A 744 -11.66 -21.41 -0.65
CA PHE A 744 -11.11 -20.09 -0.89
C PHE A 744 -10.20 -20.14 -2.13
N ARG A 745 -9.84 -18.97 -2.67
CA ARG A 745 -8.86 -18.80 -3.75
C ARG A 745 -7.92 -17.65 -3.40
N LEU A 746 -6.64 -17.82 -3.67
CA LEU A 746 -5.69 -16.70 -3.65
C LEU A 746 -5.79 -15.95 -4.99
N GLU A 747 -5.93 -14.62 -4.94
CA GLU A 747 -5.95 -13.78 -6.14
C GLU A 747 -4.60 -13.05 -6.29
N ASP A 748 -3.87 -13.42 -7.34
CA ASP A 748 -2.55 -12.89 -7.69
C ASP A 748 -2.59 -12.47 -9.19
N PRO A 749 -2.41 -11.16 -9.51
CA PRO A 749 -2.24 -10.05 -8.57
C PRO A 749 -3.51 -9.83 -7.71
N PRO A 750 -3.38 -9.16 -6.55
CA PRO A 750 -4.54 -8.69 -5.79
C PRO A 750 -5.46 -7.88 -6.70
N PRO A 751 -6.78 -8.11 -6.69
CA PRO A 751 -7.66 -7.58 -7.72
C PRO A 751 -7.70 -6.05 -7.64
N THR A 752 -7.51 -5.38 -8.78
CA THR A 752 -7.47 -3.92 -8.91
C THR A 752 -8.88 -3.32 -8.83
N LEU A 753 -9.56 -3.57 -7.72
CA LEU A 753 -10.91 -3.11 -7.46
C LEU A 753 -10.90 -1.64 -7.08
N SER A 754 -11.88 -0.89 -7.59
CA SER A 754 -12.35 0.32 -6.94
C SER A 754 -12.82 -0.06 -5.54
N LYS A 755 -11.95 0.13 -4.53
CA LYS A 755 -12.21 -0.25 -3.14
C LYS A 755 -13.60 0.24 -2.75
N ALA A 756 -14.47 -0.67 -2.31
CA ALA A 756 -15.71 -0.26 -1.66
C ALA A 756 -15.30 0.69 -0.53
N PRO A 757 -15.98 1.84 -0.35
CA PRO A 757 -15.49 2.90 0.53
C PRO A 757 -15.29 2.33 1.93
N LEU A 758 -14.01 2.25 2.35
CA LEU A 758 -13.55 1.47 3.49
C LEU A 758 -14.42 1.78 4.71
N LEU A 759 -15.37 0.90 5.01
CA LEU A 759 -16.38 1.15 6.03
C LEU A 759 -15.64 1.23 7.38
N PRO A 760 -15.81 2.33 8.16
CA PRO A 760 -15.03 2.52 9.38
C PRO A 760 -15.12 1.30 10.27
N LYS A 761 -13.96 0.82 10.74
CA LYS A 761 -13.84 -0.44 11.49
C LYS A 761 -14.89 -0.48 12.59
N LEU A 762 -15.74 -1.51 12.56
CA LEU A 762 -16.77 -1.73 13.56
C LEU A 762 -16.08 -2.12 14.88
N ALA A 763 -15.66 -1.10 15.64
CA ALA A 763 -15.05 -1.21 16.96
C ALA A 763 -16.06 -1.61 18.06
N GLY A 764 -16.98 -2.51 17.71
CA GLY A 764 -17.82 -3.21 18.67
C GLY A 764 -16.99 -4.17 19.51
N ALA A 765 -17.52 -4.55 20.68
CA ALA A 765 -16.96 -5.66 21.43
C ALA A 765 -16.93 -6.92 20.55
N ALA A 766 -15.85 -7.68 20.62
CA ALA A 766 -15.61 -8.83 19.73
C ALA A 766 -16.82 -9.78 19.68
N ASP A 767 -17.43 -10.05 20.83
CA ASP A 767 -18.48 -11.05 21.02
C ASP A 767 -19.88 -10.43 20.96
N GLU A 768 -20.15 -9.63 19.92
CA GLU A 768 -21.46 -9.01 19.66
C GLU A 768 -22.53 -10.10 19.39
N LEU A 769 -23.69 -9.97 20.05
CA LEU A 769 -24.83 -10.86 19.84
C LEU A 769 -25.42 -10.66 18.44
N VAL A 770 -25.70 -11.77 17.74
CA VAL A 770 -26.12 -11.76 16.33
C VAL A 770 -27.43 -10.99 16.12
N GLU A 771 -28.38 -11.10 17.03
CA GLU A 771 -29.65 -10.35 16.99
C GLU A 771 -29.51 -8.83 17.24
N HIS A 772 -28.31 -8.34 17.59
CA HIS A 772 -28.05 -6.93 17.89
C HIS A 772 -27.06 -6.26 16.93
N LEU A 773 -26.32 -7.04 16.13
CA LEU A 773 -25.24 -6.60 15.23
C LEU A 773 -25.42 -5.20 14.68
N ALA A 774 -24.56 -4.25 15.05
CA ALA A 774 -24.65 -2.87 14.58
C ALA A 774 -24.61 -2.81 13.04
N LEU A 775 -25.49 -1.99 12.44
CA LEU A 775 -25.38 -1.67 11.01
C LEU A 775 -24.08 -0.92 10.75
N PRO A 776 -23.48 -1.02 9.54
CA PRO A 776 -22.21 -0.35 9.25
C PRO A 776 -22.31 1.17 9.45
N PRO A 777 -21.25 1.85 9.92
CA PRO A 777 -21.31 3.26 10.30
C PRO A 777 -21.81 4.16 9.17
N GLY A 778 -22.75 5.06 9.51
CA GLY A 778 -23.40 5.97 8.55
C GLY A 778 -24.65 5.40 7.86
N LEU A 779 -24.95 4.11 7.99
CA LEU A 779 -26.07 3.46 7.29
C LEU A 779 -27.33 3.34 8.18
N GLY A 780 -28.09 4.43 8.28
CA GLY A 780 -29.44 4.44 8.86
C GLY A 780 -30.52 4.03 7.83
N GLY A 781 -30.44 2.80 7.31
CA GLY A 781 -31.33 2.32 6.25
C GLY A 781 -32.69 1.79 6.74
N GLU A 782 -33.72 1.92 5.90
CA GLU A 782 -34.96 1.13 6.03
C GLU A 782 -34.66 -0.34 5.71
N ARG A 783 -35.33 -1.29 6.39
CA ARG A 783 -35.07 -2.73 6.22
C ARG A 783 -35.36 -3.14 4.77
N PRO A 784 -34.35 -3.65 4.01
CA PRO A 784 -34.57 -4.05 2.63
C PRO A 784 -35.54 -5.23 2.54
N ARG A 785 -36.27 -5.33 1.42
CA ARG A 785 -37.28 -6.37 1.22
C ARG A 785 -36.61 -7.73 1.00
N THR A 786 -36.92 -8.71 1.85
CA THR A 786 -36.35 -10.07 1.84
C THR A 786 -36.44 -10.77 0.47
N ASP A 787 -37.48 -10.46 -0.31
CA ASP A 787 -37.74 -11.04 -1.63
C ASP A 787 -36.83 -10.50 -2.75
N GLN A 788 -36.16 -9.36 -2.51
CA GLN A 788 -35.34 -8.67 -3.50
C GLN A 788 -33.85 -8.96 -3.26
N LEU A 789 -33.16 -9.47 -4.28
CA LEU A 789 -31.70 -9.56 -4.24
C LEU A 789 -31.09 -8.14 -4.26
N PRO A 790 -30.15 -7.83 -3.35
CA PRO A 790 -29.48 -6.53 -3.31
C PRO A 790 -28.67 -6.30 -4.60
N GLN A 791 -28.68 -5.06 -5.08
CA GLN A 791 -28.06 -4.64 -6.35
C GLN A 791 -26.68 -3.99 -6.15
N SER A 792 -26.29 -3.69 -4.90
CA SER A 792 -24.99 -3.12 -4.56
C SER A 792 -24.36 -3.79 -3.34
N VAL A 793 -23.03 -3.78 -3.26
CA VAL A 793 -22.24 -4.28 -2.12
C VAL A 793 -22.71 -3.68 -0.78
N LEU A 794 -23.09 -2.41 -0.78
CA LEU A 794 -23.56 -1.69 0.40
C LEU A 794 -24.93 -2.19 0.86
N GLU A 795 -25.87 -2.34 -0.09
CA GLU A 795 -27.20 -2.90 0.13
C GLU A 795 -27.13 -4.37 0.57
N ALA A 796 -26.21 -5.15 0.00
CA ALA A 796 -25.97 -6.53 0.40
C ALA A 796 -25.48 -6.62 1.85
N ARG A 797 -24.53 -5.76 2.28
CA ARG A 797 -24.10 -5.73 3.67
C ARG A 797 -25.25 -5.34 4.62
N ILE A 798 -26.05 -4.33 4.29
CA ILE A 798 -27.26 -3.98 5.09
C ILE A 798 -28.23 -5.16 5.18
N ALA A 799 -28.58 -5.77 4.04
CA ALA A 799 -29.49 -6.92 3.99
C ALA A 799 -28.97 -8.11 4.79
N PHE A 800 -27.67 -8.40 4.72
CA PHE A 800 -27.07 -9.50 5.45
C PHE A 800 -26.92 -9.24 6.95
N THR A 801 -26.65 -8.00 7.39
CA THR A 801 -26.78 -7.65 8.82
C THR A 801 -28.22 -7.88 9.31
N HIS A 802 -29.23 -7.55 8.52
CA HIS A 802 -30.64 -7.80 8.87
C HIS A 802 -30.99 -9.31 8.92
N LEU A 803 -30.65 -10.08 7.88
CA LEU A 803 -30.89 -11.53 7.86
C LEU A 803 -30.14 -12.27 8.96
N ALA A 804 -28.91 -11.84 9.30
CA ALA A 804 -28.17 -12.37 10.44
C ALA A 804 -28.93 -12.08 11.75
N ARG A 805 -29.35 -10.83 12.00
CA ARG A 805 -30.14 -10.47 13.20
C ARG A 805 -31.40 -11.31 13.36
N GLU A 806 -32.12 -11.51 12.26
CA GLU A 806 -33.33 -12.32 12.21
C GLU A 806 -33.05 -13.79 12.53
N LEU A 807 -31.94 -14.35 12.05
CA LEU A 807 -31.49 -15.70 12.40
C LEU A 807 -31.08 -15.83 13.87
N GLY A 808 -30.37 -14.84 14.43
CA GLY A 808 -30.00 -14.81 15.85
C GLY A 808 -31.21 -14.84 16.77
N LEU A 809 -32.24 -14.04 16.44
CA LEU A 809 -33.50 -14.01 17.18
C LEU A 809 -34.25 -15.35 17.07
N ASP A 810 -34.28 -15.94 15.86
CA ASP A 810 -34.89 -17.25 15.62
C ASP A 810 -34.20 -18.36 16.43
N TYR A 811 -32.86 -18.38 16.48
CA TYR A 811 -32.10 -19.34 17.29
C TYR A 811 -32.40 -19.20 18.78
N ARG A 812 -32.47 -17.98 19.31
CA ARG A 812 -32.79 -17.78 20.73
C ARG A 812 -34.23 -18.20 21.04
N LEU A 813 -35.20 -17.82 20.21
CA LEU A 813 -36.62 -18.09 20.46
C LEU A 813 -37.02 -19.56 20.20
N LYS A 814 -36.49 -20.20 19.15
CA LYS A 814 -36.87 -21.56 18.74
C LYS A 814 -36.00 -22.65 19.36
N ARG A 815 -34.73 -22.35 19.65
CA ARG A 815 -33.72 -23.34 20.05
C ARG A 815 -33.06 -23.03 21.41
N GLY A 816 -33.29 -21.85 21.98
CA GLY A 816 -32.63 -21.42 23.23
C GLY A 816 -31.15 -21.08 23.07
N ILE A 817 -30.68 -20.87 21.83
CA ILE A 817 -29.26 -20.66 21.52
C ILE A 817 -29.00 -19.17 21.26
N GLU A 818 -28.08 -18.56 22.02
CA GLU A 818 -27.61 -17.20 21.75
C GLU A 818 -26.46 -17.23 20.73
N LEU A 819 -26.75 -16.87 19.47
CA LEU A 819 -25.71 -16.74 18.46
C LEU A 819 -24.87 -15.46 18.66
N ARG A 820 -23.55 -15.58 18.48
CA ARG A 820 -22.56 -14.49 18.54
C ARG A 820 -21.81 -14.36 17.22
N ALA A 821 -21.24 -13.18 16.94
CA ALA A 821 -20.41 -12.95 15.76
C ALA A 821 -18.97 -13.52 15.92
N ASP A 822 -18.88 -14.81 16.23
CA ASP A 822 -17.64 -15.47 16.65
C ASP A 822 -17.59 -16.97 16.26
N VAL A 823 -16.55 -17.67 16.73
CA VAL A 823 -16.33 -19.09 16.44
C VAL A 823 -17.42 -20.00 17.05
N SER A 824 -17.95 -19.66 18.23
CA SER A 824 -19.04 -20.39 18.87
C SER A 824 -20.36 -20.21 18.11
N GLY A 825 -20.57 -19.02 17.53
CA GLY A 825 -21.65 -18.77 16.58
C GLY A 825 -21.56 -19.67 15.35
N ILE A 826 -20.36 -19.84 14.78
CA ILE A 826 -20.14 -20.77 13.65
C ILE A 826 -20.38 -22.23 14.05
N GLU A 827 -19.94 -22.65 15.23
CA GLU A 827 -20.13 -24.02 15.73
C GLU A 827 -21.62 -24.35 15.95
N ALA A 828 -22.35 -23.48 16.65
CA ALA A 828 -23.79 -23.62 16.86
C ALA A 828 -24.59 -23.55 15.55
N MET A 829 -24.18 -22.66 14.64
CA MET A 829 -24.76 -22.55 13.29
C MET A 829 -24.57 -23.86 12.51
N GLN A 830 -23.38 -24.45 12.53
CA GLN A 830 -23.07 -25.72 11.87
C GLN A 830 -23.86 -26.91 12.44
N ALA A 831 -23.97 -27.02 13.76
CA ALA A 831 -24.73 -28.10 14.41
C ALA A 831 -26.20 -28.10 13.95
N VAL A 832 -26.82 -26.92 13.93
CA VAL A 832 -28.20 -26.73 13.47
C VAL A 832 -28.36 -27.03 11.97
N LEU A 833 -27.40 -26.66 11.12
CA LEU A 833 -27.44 -26.99 9.69
C LEU A 833 -27.43 -28.50 9.45
N LEU A 834 -26.58 -29.24 10.17
CA LEU A 834 -26.47 -30.69 10.03
C LEU A 834 -27.70 -31.43 10.59
N GLU A 835 -28.36 -30.89 11.62
CA GLU A 835 -29.64 -31.38 12.12
C GLU A 835 -30.81 -31.07 11.15
N THR A 836 -30.82 -29.88 10.55
CA THR A 836 -31.91 -29.39 9.69
C THR A 836 -31.87 -30.02 8.30
N PHE A 837 -30.68 -30.40 7.80
CA PHE A 837 -30.48 -31.00 6.48
C PHE A 837 -29.84 -32.41 6.54
N PRO A 838 -30.50 -33.39 7.20
CA PRO A 838 -29.97 -34.75 7.35
C PRO A 838 -29.88 -35.50 6.01
N ASP A 839 -30.74 -35.14 5.06
CA ASP A 839 -30.79 -35.68 3.69
C ASP A 839 -29.76 -35.05 2.74
N HIS A 840 -28.93 -34.11 3.24
CA HIS A 840 -27.87 -33.40 2.50
C HIS A 840 -28.32 -32.81 1.14
N THR A 841 -29.58 -32.36 1.05
CA THR A 841 -30.15 -31.78 -0.18
C THR A 841 -31.09 -30.62 0.14
N ILE A 842 -30.91 -29.51 -0.58
CA ILE A 842 -31.83 -28.37 -0.59
C ILE A 842 -32.93 -28.69 -1.62
N ARG A 843 -34.20 -28.74 -1.18
CA ARG A 843 -35.35 -29.19 -1.97
C ARG A 843 -36.44 -28.13 -2.10
N THR A 844 -36.66 -27.34 -1.05
CA THR A 844 -37.72 -26.34 -0.99
C THR A 844 -37.17 -24.91 -1.16
N SER A 845 -38.06 -23.92 -1.30
CA SER A 845 -37.67 -22.50 -1.22
C SER A 845 -37.28 -22.09 0.21
N GLU A 846 -37.92 -22.67 1.22
CA GLU A 846 -37.65 -22.41 2.64
C GLU A 846 -36.24 -22.89 3.02
N ASP A 847 -35.81 -24.04 2.49
CA ASP A 847 -34.43 -24.55 2.59
C ASP A 847 -33.40 -23.54 2.03
N GLY A 848 -33.76 -22.87 0.92
CA GLY A 848 -32.93 -21.84 0.27
C GLY A 848 -32.91 -20.50 1.01
N ASP A 849 -34.01 -20.14 1.69
CA ASP A 849 -34.07 -18.98 2.57
C ASP A 849 -33.34 -19.23 3.89
N GLU A 850 -33.35 -20.46 4.39
CA GLU A 850 -32.53 -20.89 5.53
C GLU A 850 -31.05 -20.83 5.17
N LEU A 851 -30.64 -21.39 4.02
CA LEU A 851 -29.28 -21.21 3.50
C LEU A 851 -28.91 -19.71 3.40
N ARG A 852 -29.82 -18.87 2.87
CA ARG A 852 -29.56 -17.44 2.71
C ARG A 852 -29.28 -16.75 4.04
N ARG A 853 -30.04 -17.08 5.09
CA ARG A 853 -29.81 -16.54 6.44
C ARG A 853 -28.47 -17.01 7.03
N HIS A 854 -28.10 -18.27 6.82
CA HIS A 854 -26.85 -18.83 7.33
C HIS A 854 -25.60 -18.30 6.58
N GLY A 855 -25.69 -18.15 5.25
CA GLY A 855 -24.64 -17.53 4.43
C GLY A 855 -24.45 -16.05 4.75
N ALA A 856 -25.55 -15.33 5.03
CA ALA A 856 -25.51 -13.95 5.52
C ALA A 856 -24.79 -13.85 6.88
N LEU A 857 -25.13 -14.69 7.85
CA LEU A 857 -24.45 -14.74 9.14
C LEU A 857 -22.96 -15.04 8.99
N LEU A 858 -22.58 -16.06 8.22
CA LEU A 858 -21.17 -16.37 7.98
C LEU A 858 -20.42 -15.18 7.36
N SER A 859 -21.06 -14.44 6.44
CA SER A 859 -20.47 -13.24 5.84
C SER A 859 -20.28 -12.09 6.84
N GLU A 860 -21.20 -11.89 7.78
CA GLU A 860 -21.05 -10.89 8.86
C GLU A 860 -19.90 -11.25 9.81
N ILE A 861 -19.74 -12.54 10.15
CA ILE A 861 -18.63 -13.00 10.99
C ILE A 861 -17.28 -12.77 10.29
N LEU A 862 -17.18 -13.09 9.00
CA LEU A 862 -15.99 -12.80 8.20
C LEU A 862 -15.72 -11.29 8.10
N ALA A 863 -16.76 -10.48 7.86
CA ALA A 863 -16.66 -9.02 7.73
C ALA A 863 -16.31 -8.28 9.04
N ARG A 864 -16.59 -8.87 10.20
CA ARG A 864 -16.30 -8.29 11.54
C ARG A 864 -15.03 -8.85 12.18
N ARG A 865 -14.66 -10.11 11.90
CA ARG A 865 -13.50 -10.77 12.53
C ARG A 865 -12.25 -10.82 11.66
N LEU A 866 -12.39 -10.73 10.33
CA LEU A 866 -11.29 -10.87 9.36
C LEU A 866 -11.22 -9.71 8.34
N ASP A 867 -11.83 -8.56 8.67
CA ASP A 867 -11.93 -7.37 7.79
C ASP A 867 -12.40 -7.69 6.35
N ALA A 868 -13.27 -8.70 6.17
CA ALA A 868 -13.68 -9.17 4.85
C ALA A 868 -14.62 -8.19 4.12
N GLU A 869 -14.35 -7.94 2.84
CA GLU A 869 -15.13 -7.03 1.99
C GLU A 869 -15.82 -7.77 0.84
N TRP A 870 -17.06 -7.43 0.51
CA TRP A 870 -17.75 -7.97 -0.68
C TRP A 870 -17.14 -7.41 -1.97
N ILE A 871 -16.74 -8.29 -2.88
CA ILE A 871 -16.11 -7.91 -4.16
C ILE A 871 -16.98 -8.22 -5.38
N ASP A 872 -17.86 -9.22 -5.28
CA ASP A 872 -18.71 -9.65 -6.40
C ASP A 872 -20.03 -10.24 -5.89
N ILE A 873 -21.13 -9.56 -6.23
CA ILE A 873 -22.51 -10.02 -6.03
C ILE A 873 -23.29 -10.04 -7.36
N SER A 874 -22.59 -9.92 -8.49
CA SER A 874 -23.19 -9.87 -9.82
C SER A 874 -23.82 -11.19 -10.32
N PRO A 875 -23.40 -12.39 -9.88
CA PRO A 875 -24.09 -13.63 -10.20
C PRO A 875 -25.52 -13.64 -9.63
N LYS A 876 -26.49 -14.20 -10.37
CA LYS A 876 -27.85 -14.38 -9.84
C LYS A 876 -27.96 -15.47 -8.77
N GLU A 877 -26.96 -16.35 -8.72
CA GLU A 877 -26.88 -17.48 -7.80
C GLU A 877 -26.01 -17.11 -6.59
N LEU A 878 -26.62 -17.07 -5.39
CA LEU A 878 -25.98 -16.67 -4.13
C LEU A 878 -24.66 -17.41 -3.87
N GLY A 879 -24.59 -18.69 -4.24
CA GLY A 879 -23.40 -19.53 -4.02
C GLY A 879 -22.11 -19.02 -4.68
N TYR A 880 -22.21 -18.17 -5.71
CA TYR A 880 -21.06 -17.57 -6.40
C TYR A 880 -20.65 -16.19 -5.84
N TRP A 881 -21.40 -15.64 -4.88
CA TRP A 881 -21.13 -14.32 -4.31
C TRP A 881 -19.84 -14.36 -3.49
N ALA A 882 -18.93 -13.43 -3.77
CA ALA A 882 -17.56 -13.47 -3.30
C ALA A 882 -17.20 -12.28 -2.41
N MET A 883 -16.50 -12.57 -1.32
CA MET A 883 -15.77 -11.60 -0.53
C MET A 883 -14.27 -11.77 -0.75
N ILE A 884 -13.48 -10.74 -0.44
CA ILE A 884 -12.04 -10.83 -0.23
C ILE A 884 -11.73 -10.64 1.24
N ILE A 885 -10.83 -11.45 1.76
CA ILE A 885 -10.20 -11.29 3.08
C ILE A 885 -8.80 -10.73 2.82
N PRO A 886 -8.45 -9.57 3.40
CA PRO A 886 -7.14 -8.97 3.20
C PRO A 886 -5.98 -9.94 3.53
N PRO A 887 -4.88 -9.90 2.76
CA PRO A 887 -4.65 -9.00 1.62
C PRO A 887 -5.26 -9.48 0.28
N ASP A 888 -5.46 -10.79 0.08
CA ASP A 888 -5.66 -11.39 -1.26
C ASP A 888 -6.51 -12.68 -1.31
N THR A 889 -7.19 -13.05 -0.21
CA THR A 889 -7.88 -14.35 -0.11
C THR A 889 -9.37 -14.22 -0.42
N ARG A 890 -9.77 -14.58 -1.64
CA ARG A 890 -11.17 -14.63 -2.08
C ARG A 890 -11.91 -15.83 -1.48
N VAL A 891 -13.13 -15.60 -1.01
CA VAL A 891 -13.99 -16.58 -0.32
C VAL A 891 -15.45 -16.47 -0.77
N TRP A 892 -16.21 -17.56 -0.61
CA TRP A 892 -17.62 -17.64 -1.01
C TRP A 892 -18.50 -18.09 0.17
N PRO A 893 -19.01 -17.18 1.02
CA PRO A 893 -19.71 -17.56 2.25
C PRO A 893 -20.94 -18.44 2.00
N PHE A 894 -21.78 -18.05 1.04
CA PHE A 894 -22.98 -18.81 0.67
C PHE A 894 -22.64 -20.16 0.04
N GLY A 895 -21.67 -20.20 -0.88
CA GLY A 895 -21.18 -21.44 -1.48
C GLY A 895 -20.58 -22.39 -0.44
N ARG A 896 -19.91 -21.85 0.59
CA ARG A 896 -19.36 -22.63 1.71
C ARG A 896 -20.46 -23.29 2.54
N VAL A 897 -21.53 -22.58 2.88
CA VAL A 897 -22.66 -23.14 3.64
C VAL A 897 -23.41 -24.18 2.78
N ALA A 898 -23.65 -23.91 1.50
CA ALA A 898 -24.30 -24.87 0.59
C ALA A 898 -23.50 -26.17 0.49
N ARG A 899 -22.17 -26.06 0.36
CA ARG A 899 -21.25 -27.19 0.30
C ARG A 899 -21.20 -27.99 1.61
N LEU A 900 -21.37 -27.36 2.78
CA LEU A 900 -21.55 -28.09 4.05
C LEU A 900 -22.85 -28.91 4.02
N ILE A 901 -23.96 -28.32 3.55
CA ILE A 901 -25.25 -29.02 3.47
C ILE A 901 -25.15 -30.23 2.52
N GLU A 902 -24.63 -30.03 1.30
CA GLU A 902 -24.56 -31.07 0.26
C GLU A 902 -23.62 -32.25 0.59
N MET A 903 -22.57 -31.99 1.36
CA MET A 903 -21.53 -32.99 1.65
C MET A 903 -21.59 -33.55 3.08
N GLY A 904 -22.30 -32.87 3.99
CA GLY A 904 -22.29 -33.15 5.42
C GLY A 904 -20.87 -33.24 5.98
N HIS A 905 -20.63 -34.24 6.83
CA HIS A 905 -19.33 -34.52 7.44
C HIS A 905 -18.19 -34.92 6.46
N LYS A 906 -18.45 -34.99 5.14
CA LYS A 906 -17.40 -35.24 4.12
C LYS A 906 -16.68 -33.96 3.71
N GLU A 907 -17.31 -32.80 3.90
CA GLU A 907 -16.66 -31.50 3.72
C GLU A 907 -16.04 -31.04 5.05
N ARG A 908 -14.99 -30.22 4.95
CA ARG A 908 -14.37 -29.63 6.13
C ARG A 908 -15.34 -28.69 6.85
N ASP A 909 -15.37 -28.79 8.16
CA ASP A 909 -16.25 -27.99 9.01
C ASP A 909 -15.97 -26.47 8.90
N LEU A 910 -16.99 -25.67 9.20
CA LEU A 910 -16.97 -24.22 9.07
C LEU A 910 -16.04 -23.55 10.09
N VAL A 911 -15.82 -24.16 11.26
CA VAL A 911 -14.90 -23.68 12.29
C VAL A 911 -13.45 -23.80 11.80
N SER A 912 -13.04 -24.98 11.37
CA SER A 912 -11.71 -25.23 10.78
C SER A 912 -11.47 -24.41 9.51
N TYR A 913 -12.52 -24.12 8.73
CA TYR A 913 -12.47 -23.20 7.60
C TYR A 913 -12.18 -21.75 8.06
N PHE A 914 -12.97 -21.23 9.01
CA PHE A 914 -12.77 -19.89 9.57
C PHE A 914 -11.39 -19.74 10.24
N LEU A 915 -10.93 -20.74 10.98
CA LEU A 915 -9.63 -20.71 11.66
C LEU A 915 -8.44 -20.70 10.68
N GLU A 916 -8.55 -21.34 9.51
CA GLU A 916 -7.52 -21.18 8.46
C GLU A 916 -7.55 -19.79 7.83
N LEU A 917 -8.73 -19.22 7.57
CA LEU A 917 -8.84 -17.85 7.08
C LEU A 917 -8.28 -16.84 8.10
N GLN A 918 -8.50 -17.07 9.39
CA GLN A 918 -7.88 -16.31 10.48
C GLN A 918 -6.36 -16.48 10.53
N GLY A 919 -5.84 -17.69 10.31
CA GLY A 919 -4.40 -17.94 10.18
C GLY A 919 -3.79 -17.23 8.97
N ARG A 920 -4.48 -17.21 7.83
CA ARG A 920 -4.06 -16.52 6.59
C ARG A 920 -4.06 -14.99 6.74
N ALA A 921 -5.09 -14.43 7.39
CA ALA A 921 -5.22 -12.99 7.64
C ALA A 921 -4.25 -12.46 8.72
N ARG A 922 -3.69 -13.34 9.56
CA ARG A 922 -2.67 -12.98 10.59
C ARG A 922 -1.23 -13.31 10.18
N GLY A 923 -1.03 -14.26 9.26
CA GLY A 923 0.29 -14.77 8.87
C GLY A 923 0.92 -14.03 7.68
N ARG A 924 0.65 -12.73 7.53
CA ARG A 924 1.08 -11.91 6.38
C ARG A 924 1.31 -10.45 6.76
#